data_AF-A0A377C054-F1
#
_entry.id   AF-A0A377C054-F1
#
_cell.length_a   1.000
_cell.length_b   1.000
_cell.length_c   1.000
_cell.angle_alpha   90.00
_cell.angle_beta   90.00
_cell.angle_gamma   90.00
#
_symmetry.space_group_name_H-M   'P 1'
#
loop_
_entity.id
_entity.type
_entity.pdbx_description
1 polymer ?
#
loop_
_entity_poly.entity_id
_entity_poly.type
_entity_poly.pdbx_seq_one_letter_code
_entity_poly.pdbx_strand_id
1 'polypeptide(L)'
;MKKILTTPIKAEDLQDIRVGDVIYLTGTLVTCRDVCHRRLIELKRPIPYDLNGKAIFHAGPIVRKNGDKWEMVSVGPTTSMRMESFEREFIEQTGVKLVVGKGGMGPLTEEGCQKFKALHVIFPAGCAVLAATQVEEIEEVHWTELGMPESLWVCRVKEFGPLIVSIDTHGNNLIAENKKAVRRTPRSHRGRDLRARPLHQITLPERLTPLLFRRHNTMKPSTEWWRYLAPLAVIAIIALLPVPAGLENHTWLYFAVFTGVIVGLILEPVPGAVVAMVGISIIAILSPWLLFSPEQLAQPGFKFTAKSLSWAVSGFSNSVIWLIFAAFMFGTGYEKTGLGRRIALILVKKMGHRTLFLGYAVMFSELILAPVTPSNSARGAGIIYPIIRNLPPLYQSQPNDSSSRSIGSYIMWMGIVADCVTSAIFLTAMAPNLLLIGLMKSASHATLSWGDWFLGMLPLSILLVLLVPWLAYVLYPPVLKSGDQVPRWAETELQAMGPLCSREKRMLGLMVGALVLWIFGGDYIDAAMVGYSVVALMLLLRIISWDDIVSNKAAWNVFFWLASLITLATGLNNTGFISWFGKLLAGSLSGYSPTLVMVALIVVFYLLRYFFASATAYTSALAPMMIAAALAMPEIPLPVFCLMVGAAIGLGSILTPYATGPSPIYYGSGYLPTADYWRLGAIFGLIFLVLLVITGLLWMPVVLL
;
A
#
# COMPACT_ATOMS: atom_id res chain seq x y z
N MET A 1 -37.05 20.11 9.08
CA MET A 1 -36.41 21.14 8.21
C MET A 1 -34.91 20.90 8.21
N LYS A 2 -34.23 21.04 7.07
CA LYS A 2 -32.75 21.01 7.03
C LYS A 2 -32.24 22.29 7.72
N LYS A 3 -31.26 22.19 8.62
CA LYS A 3 -30.59 23.35 9.23
C LYS A 3 -29.44 23.76 8.30
N ILE A 4 -29.57 24.91 7.64
CA ILE A 4 -28.62 25.42 6.64
C ILE A 4 -27.93 26.66 7.22
N LEU A 5 -26.60 26.61 7.31
CA LEU A 5 -25.78 27.78 7.63
C LEU A 5 -25.39 28.51 6.35
N THR A 6 -25.41 29.83 6.39
CA THR A 6 -25.00 30.67 5.27
C THR A 6 -23.81 31.53 5.66
N THR A 7 -22.72 31.50 4.90
CA THR A 7 -21.57 32.38 5.18
C THR A 7 -21.83 33.82 4.72
N PRO A 8 -21.33 34.84 5.43
CA PRO A 8 -20.55 34.75 6.67
C PRO A 8 -21.42 34.37 7.88
N ILE A 9 -20.99 33.33 8.59
CA ILE A 9 -21.61 32.76 9.79
C ILE A 9 -21.24 33.63 10.99
N LYS A 10 -22.21 33.97 11.83
CA LYS A 10 -22.00 34.66 13.10
C LYS A 10 -22.03 33.68 14.27
N ALA A 11 -21.56 34.12 15.44
CA ALA A 11 -21.54 33.24 16.62
C ALA A 11 -22.95 32.86 17.08
N GLU A 12 -23.93 33.74 16.89
CA GLU A 12 -25.33 33.54 17.26
C GLU A 12 -25.96 32.41 16.43
N ASP A 13 -25.55 32.26 15.16
CA ASP A 13 -26.05 31.20 14.26
C ASP A 13 -25.68 29.78 14.75
N LEU A 14 -24.67 29.68 15.61
CA LEU A 14 -24.11 28.43 16.12
C LEU A 14 -24.61 28.06 17.52
N GLN A 15 -25.27 28.98 18.22
CA GLN A 15 -25.58 28.85 19.66
C GLN A 15 -26.47 27.63 19.98
N ASP A 16 -27.36 27.27 19.06
CA ASP A 16 -28.31 26.16 19.21
C ASP A 16 -27.87 24.88 18.47
N ILE A 17 -26.60 24.80 18.07
CA ILE A 17 -26.05 23.61 17.43
C ILE A 17 -25.33 22.77 18.49
N ARG A 18 -25.60 21.46 18.51
CA ARG A 18 -25.02 20.50 19.45
C ARG A 18 -24.32 19.37 18.71
N VAL A 19 -23.42 18.69 19.41
CA VAL A 19 -22.78 17.46 18.89
C VAL A 19 -23.83 16.45 18.42
N GLY A 20 -23.60 15.86 17.25
CA GLY A 20 -24.52 14.92 16.61
C GLY A 20 -25.55 15.54 15.66
N ASP A 21 -25.77 16.86 15.73
CA ASP A 21 -26.65 17.55 14.76
C ASP A 21 -26.12 17.43 13.33
N VAL A 22 -27.04 17.44 12.37
CA VAL A 22 -26.72 17.45 10.93
C VAL A 22 -27.08 18.81 10.35
N ILE A 23 -26.08 19.49 9.81
CA ILE A 23 -26.22 20.80 9.17
C ILE A 23 -25.77 20.75 7.71
N TYR A 24 -26.09 21.80 6.96
CA TYR A 24 -25.67 22.02 5.58
C TYR A 24 -25.11 23.43 5.44
N LEU A 25 -24.27 23.67 4.45
CA LEU A 25 -23.62 24.95 4.22
C LEU A 25 -24.00 25.53 2.84
N THR A 26 -24.38 26.79 2.80
CA THR A 26 -24.51 27.57 1.57
C THR A 26 -23.59 28.81 1.65
N GLY A 27 -22.91 29.17 0.56
CA GLY A 27 -21.97 30.29 0.52
C GLY A 27 -20.53 29.82 0.28
N THR A 28 -19.56 30.39 1.00
CA THR A 28 -18.13 30.21 0.74
C THR A 28 -17.54 29.07 1.57
N LEU A 29 -16.90 28.12 0.88
CA LEU A 29 -16.12 27.03 1.46
C LEU A 29 -14.71 27.06 0.87
N VAL A 30 -13.68 27.19 1.71
CA VAL A 30 -12.28 27.30 1.25
C VAL A 30 -11.53 26.02 1.56
N THR A 31 -10.90 25.38 0.59
CA THR A 31 -10.02 24.24 0.91
C THR A 31 -8.78 24.72 1.65
N CYS A 32 -8.53 24.19 2.84
CA CYS A 32 -7.37 24.55 3.65
C CYS A 32 -7.01 23.32 4.50
N ARG A 33 -5.85 22.72 4.26
CA ARG A 33 -5.39 21.53 5.00
C ARG A 33 -3.97 21.76 5.58
N ASP A 34 -3.20 20.69 5.73
CA ASP A 34 -1.89 20.60 6.39
C ASP A 34 -0.98 21.81 6.13
N VAL A 35 -0.70 22.17 4.87
CA VAL A 35 0.25 23.26 4.56
C VAL A 35 -0.34 24.63 4.86
N CYS A 36 -1.66 24.81 4.70
CA CYS A 36 -2.35 26.07 5.00
C CYS A 36 -2.25 26.42 6.48
N HIS A 37 -2.50 25.43 7.37
CA HIS A 37 -2.36 25.60 8.82
C HIS A 37 -0.91 25.86 9.22
N ARG A 38 0.02 25.08 8.66
CA ARG A 38 1.45 25.24 8.94
C ARG A 38 1.99 26.60 8.51
N ARG A 39 1.57 27.10 7.34
CA ARG A 39 1.99 28.41 6.83
C ARG A 39 1.57 29.54 7.78
N LEU A 40 0.34 29.52 8.26
CA LEU A 40 -0.15 30.54 9.20
C LEU A 40 0.49 30.41 10.58
N ILE A 41 0.47 29.21 11.17
CA ILE A 41 0.80 29.03 12.58
C ILE A 41 2.31 28.85 12.82
N GLU A 42 2.98 27.98 12.06
CA GLU A 42 4.42 27.75 12.25
C GLU A 42 5.26 28.80 11.51
N LEU A 43 4.95 29.04 10.23
CA LEU A 43 5.77 29.91 9.37
C LEU A 43 5.37 31.39 9.46
N LYS A 44 4.32 31.73 10.22
CA LYS A 44 3.81 33.09 10.42
C LYS A 44 3.54 33.84 9.12
N ARG A 45 3.06 33.13 8.08
CA ARG A 45 2.70 33.70 6.78
C ARG A 45 1.19 33.91 6.71
N PRO A 46 0.72 35.12 6.38
CA PRO A 46 -0.71 35.41 6.32
C PRO A 46 -1.40 34.60 5.21
N ILE A 47 -2.66 34.23 5.44
CA ILE A 47 -3.52 33.62 4.43
C ILE A 47 -3.98 34.73 3.47
N PRO A 48 -3.81 34.58 2.14
CA PRO A 48 -4.17 35.59 1.13
C PRO A 48 -5.68 35.62 0.86
N TYR A 49 -6.49 35.25 1.84
CA TYR A 49 -7.95 35.23 1.77
C TYR A 49 -8.51 35.36 3.18
N ASP A 50 -9.49 36.24 3.36
CA ASP A 50 -10.15 36.43 4.66
C ASP A 50 -11.05 35.23 4.96
N LEU A 51 -10.81 34.56 6.09
CA LEU A 51 -11.60 33.40 6.54
C LEU A 51 -12.62 33.75 7.62
N ASN A 52 -12.69 35.02 8.05
CA ASN A 52 -13.57 35.43 9.15
C ASN A 52 -15.04 35.17 8.80
N GLY A 53 -15.74 34.44 9.66
CA GLY A 53 -17.13 34.04 9.42
C GLY A 53 -17.32 32.97 8.34
N LYS A 54 -16.24 32.44 7.73
CA LYS A 54 -16.36 31.49 6.62
C LYS A 54 -16.15 30.05 7.08
N ALA A 55 -16.23 29.12 6.13
CA ALA A 55 -15.97 27.71 6.32
C ALA A 55 -14.66 27.30 5.63
N ILE A 56 -13.88 26.45 6.30
CA ILE A 56 -12.76 25.75 5.67
C ILE A 56 -13.08 24.28 5.49
N PHE A 57 -12.50 23.70 4.44
CA PHE A 57 -12.55 22.28 4.17
C PHE A 57 -11.15 21.68 4.22
N HIS A 58 -10.92 20.81 5.20
CA HIS A 58 -9.76 19.93 5.27
C HIS A 58 -9.84 18.93 4.13
N ALA A 59 -9.48 19.33 2.92
CA ALA A 59 -9.62 18.54 1.71
C ALA A 59 -8.48 18.85 0.74
N GLY A 60 -8.08 17.84 -0.03
CA GLY A 60 -7.24 18.02 -1.21
C GLY A 60 -8.08 17.70 -2.43
N PRO A 61 -8.56 18.72 -3.18
CA PRO A 61 -9.44 18.47 -4.31
C PRO A 61 -8.68 17.94 -5.52
N ILE A 62 -9.45 17.33 -6.43
CA ILE A 62 -9.11 17.18 -7.84
C ILE A 62 -9.93 18.23 -8.58
N VAL A 63 -9.26 19.18 -9.19
CA VAL A 63 -9.86 20.20 -10.05
C VAL A 63 -9.39 20.03 -11.48
N ARG A 64 -10.22 20.46 -12.43
CA ARG A 64 -9.89 20.50 -13.84
C ARG A 64 -10.00 21.93 -14.33
N LYS A 65 -9.02 22.37 -15.11
CA LYS A 65 -9.13 23.66 -15.81
C LYS A 65 -9.94 23.47 -17.09
N ASN A 66 -10.97 24.28 -17.29
CA ASN A 66 -11.80 24.29 -18.49
C ASN A 66 -11.84 25.72 -19.06
N GLY A 67 -10.93 26.03 -19.99
CA GLY A 67 -10.66 27.39 -20.43
C GLY A 67 -10.11 28.26 -19.28
N ASP A 68 -10.78 29.38 -19.01
CA ASP A 68 -10.43 30.30 -17.92
C ASP A 68 -11.07 29.93 -16.58
N LYS A 69 -11.96 28.92 -16.55
CA LYS A 69 -12.66 28.49 -15.33
C LYS A 69 -12.06 27.21 -14.74
N TRP A 70 -12.21 27.06 -13.44
CA TRP A 70 -11.88 25.83 -12.71
C TRP A 70 -13.15 25.06 -12.38
N GLU A 71 -13.14 23.77 -12.65
CA GLU A 71 -14.21 22.83 -12.33
C GLU A 71 -13.75 21.91 -11.20
N MET A 72 -14.60 21.77 -10.17
CA MET A 72 -14.37 20.79 -9.12
C MET A 72 -14.74 19.39 -9.63
N VAL A 73 -13.76 18.51 -9.82
CA VAL A 73 -14.01 17.12 -10.27
C VAL A 73 -14.31 16.20 -9.08
N SER A 74 -13.60 16.41 -7.98
CA SER A 74 -13.76 15.63 -6.75
C SER A 74 -13.18 16.39 -5.57
N VAL A 75 -13.89 16.47 -4.44
CA VAL A 75 -13.36 17.09 -3.22
C VAL A 75 -13.77 16.29 -1.99
N GLY A 76 -12.82 15.53 -1.47
CA GLY A 76 -13.04 14.65 -0.32
C GLY A 76 -12.33 15.15 0.94
N PRO A 77 -12.92 14.94 2.14
CA PRO A 77 -12.26 15.29 3.38
C PRO A 77 -10.99 14.45 3.62
N THR A 78 -9.97 15.09 4.16
CA THR A 78 -8.81 14.45 4.78
C THR A 78 -8.95 14.35 6.30
N THR A 79 -8.11 13.55 6.93
CA THR A 79 -8.16 13.33 8.38
C THR A 79 -7.79 14.63 9.09
N SER A 80 -8.76 15.24 9.79
CA SER A 80 -8.57 16.53 10.47
C SER A 80 -7.49 16.47 11.56
N MET A 81 -7.32 15.31 12.22
CA MET A 81 -6.36 15.11 13.31
C MET A 81 -4.92 15.54 12.97
N ARG A 82 -4.56 15.63 11.69
CA ARG A 82 -3.25 16.13 11.26
C ARG A 82 -3.04 17.64 11.53
N MET A 83 -4.12 18.40 11.65
CA MET A 83 -4.13 19.84 11.92
C MET A 83 -4.40 20.16 13.39
N GLU A 84 -4.69 19.14 14.23
CA GLU A 84 -5.04 19.31 15.64
C GLU A 84 -4.04 20.17 16.42
N SER A 85 -2.74 20.02 16.16
CA SER A 85 -1.70 20.81 16.82
C SER A 85 -1.76 22.31 16.52
N PHE A 86 -2.45 22.72 15.46
CA PHE A 86 -2.56 24.10 14.99
C PHE A 86 -3.95 24.71 15.19
N GLU A 87 -4.98 23.87 15.29
CA GLU A 87 -6.37 24.27 15.08
C GLU A 87 -6.86 25.37 16.03
N ARG A 88 -6.48 25.31 17.32
CA ARG A 88 -6.84 26.33 18.31
C ARG A 88 -6.41 27.73 17.88
N GLU A 89 -5.12 27.86 17.57
CA GLU A 89 -4.51 29.13 17.15
C GLU A 89 -4.99 29.54 15.75
N PHE A 90 -5.27 28.56 14.89
CA PHE A 90 -5.82 28.80 13.57
C PHE A 90 -7.21 29.45 13.66
N ILE A 91 -8.11 28.90 14.48
CA ILE A 91 -9.44 29.48 14.69
C ILE A 91 -9.33 30.89 15.29
N GLU A 92 -8.45 31.06 16.28
CA GLU A 92 -8.18 32.35 16.92
C GLU A 92 -7.75 33.44 15.93
N GLN A 93 -6.77 33.13 15.06
CA GLN A 93 -6.20 34.11 14.14
C GLN A 93 -7.05 34.37 12.90
N THR A 94 -7.86 33.40 12.47
CA THR A 94 -8.61 33.49 11.20
C THR A 94 -10.07 33.88 11.38
N GLY A 95 -10.65 33.67 12.57
CA GLY A 95 -12.08 33.88 12.80
C GLY A 95 -12.98 32.89 12.04
N VAL A 96 -12.43 31.78 11.53
CA VAL A 96 -13.19 30.74 10.84
C VAL A 96 -14.26 30.17 11.78
N LYS A 97 -15.47 29.91 11.25
CA LYS A 97 -16.60 29.46 12.06
C LYS A 97 -16.97 28.00 11.85
N LEU A 98 -16.55 27.44 10.72
CA LEU A 98 -16.85 26.06 10.39
C LEU A 98 -15.62 25.36 9.84
N VAL A 99 -15.16 24.34 10.54
CA VAL A 99 -14.04 23.48 10.14
C VAL A 99 -14.60 22.14 9.68
N VAL A 100 -14.57 21.89 8.37
CA VAL A 100 -15.09 20.67 7.77
C VAL A 100 -13.95 19.68 7.52
N GLY A 101 -14.13 18.41 7.89
CA GLY A 101 -13.13 17.38 7.56
C GLY A 101 -13.62 15.95 7.80
N LYS A 102 -12.71 14.99 8.00
CA LYS A 102 -13.05 13.62 8.44
C LYS A 102 -12.30 13.22 9.69
N GLY A 103 -12.90 12.27 10.43
CA GLY A 103 -12.37 11.83 11.71
C GLY A 103 -12.71 12.81 12.83
N GLY A 104 -12.13 12.59 14.00
CA GLY A 104 -12.29 13.49 15.14
C GLY A 104 -11.08 14.38 15.32
N MET A 105 -11.30 15.43 16.11
CA MET A 105 -10.27 16.32 16.62
C MET A 105 -10.16 16.15 18.14
N GLY A 106 -9.12 16.72 18.70
CA GLY A 106 -8.73 16.59 20.10
C GLY A 106 -8.98 17.84 20.94
N PRO A 107 -8.34 17.93 22.12
CA PRO A 107 -8.57 18.99 23.09
C PRO A 107 -8.25 20.41 22.61
N LEU A 108 -7.31 20.60 21.68
CA LEU A 108 -6.97 21.94 21.19
C LEU A 108 -8.11 22.49 20.32
N THR A 109 -8.69 21.63 19.48
CA THR A 109 -9.86 22.01 18.70
C THR A 109 -11.09 22.21 19.57
N GLU A 110 -11.29 21.38 20.62
CA GLU A 110 -12.35 21.58 21.62
C GLU A 110 -12.26 22.97 22.26
N GLU A 111 -11.06 23.34 22.71
CA GLU A 111 -10.80 24.67 23.29
C GLU A 111 -11.03 25.79 22.27
N GLY A 112 -10.55 25.63 21.04
CA GLY A 112 -10.75 26.61 19.96
C GLY A 112 -12.22 26.83 19.62
N CYS A 113 -12.98 25.75 19.46
CA CYS A 113 -14.42 25.80 19.18
C CYS A 113 -15.19 26.47 20.33
N GLN A 114 -14.84 26.16 21.58
CA GLN A 114 -15.49 26.70 22.77
C GLN A 114 -15.22 28.20 22.96
N LYS A 115 -13.95 28.62 22.84
CA LYS A 115 -13.53 30.02 23.07
C LYS A 115 -13.97 30.94 21.95
N PHE A 116 -13.77 30.54 20.70
CA PHE A 116 -13.96 31.41 19.53
C PHE A 116 -15.29 31.17 18.80
N LYS A 117 -16.17 30.34 19.38
CA LYS A 117 -17.50 30.01 18.85
C LYS A 117 -17.41 29.55 17.40
N ALA A 118 -16.77 28.40 17.22
CA ALA A 118 -16.66 27.70 15.95
C ALA A 118 -17.14 26.25 16.11
N LEU A 119 -17.36 25.55 14.99
CA LEU A 119 -17.73 24.14 14.97
C LEU A 119 -16.68 23.34 14.20
N HIS A 120 -16.38 22.13 14.68
CA HIS A 120 -15.76 21.09 13.84
C HIS A 120 -16.83 20.10 13.39
N VAL A 121 -16.99 19.95 12.09
CA VAL A 121 -18.01 19.11 11.47
C VAL A 121 -17.39 18.08 10.54
N ILE A 122 -18.01 16.91 10.49
CA ILE A 122 -17.54 15.77 9.71
C ILE A 122 -18.36 15.70 8.43
N PHE A 123 -17.68 15.80 7.30
CA PHE A 123 -18.24 15.39 6.02
C PHE A 123 -18.06 13.86 5.84
N PRO A 124 -19.08 13.10 5.41
CA PRO A 124 -18.96 11.67 5.16
C PRO A 124 -17.85 11.32 4.16
N ALA A 125 -16.85 10.57 4.62
CA ALA A 125 -15.76 10.10 3.77
C ALA A 125 -16.27 9.18 2.65
N GLY A 126 -15.58 9.17 1.49
CA GLY A 126 -15.94 8.37 0.33
C GLY A 126 -16.94 9.04 -0.62
N CYS A 127 -17.49 10.21 -0.26
CA CYS A 127 -18.46 10.96 -1.06
C CYS A 127 -17.81 12.13 -1.83
N ALA A 128 -16.55 11.99 -2.27
CA ALA A 128 -15.77 13.11 -2.82
C ALA A 128 -16.31 13.66 -4.15
N VAL A 129 -16.82 12.77 -5.03
CA VAL A 129 -17.47 13.19 -6.28
C VAL A 129 -18.83 13.84 -5.99
N LEU A 130 -19.59 13.33 -5.02
CA LEU A 130 -20.85 13.95 -4.59
C LEU A 130 -20.61 15.35 -4.01
N ALA A 131 -19.60 15.52 -3.17
CA ALA A 131 -19.21 16.82 -2.63
C ALA A 131 -18.86 17.81 -3.75
N ALA A 132 -18.20 17.34 -4.83
CA ALA A 132 -17.88 18.18 -5.98
C ALA A 132 -19.14 18.66 -6.71
N THR A 133 -20.19 17.83 -6.82
CA THR A 133 -21.48 18.27 -7.41
C THR A 133 -22.21 19.33 -6.58
N GLN A 134 -21.80 19.56 -5.32
CA GLN A 134 -22.34 20.60 -4.44
C GLN A 134 -21.51 21.89 -4.47
N VAL A 135 -20.40 21.90 -5.21
CA VAL A 135 -19.63 23.10 -5.53
C VAL A 135 -20.20 23.70 -6.81
N GLU A 136 -20.80 24.88 -6.71
CA GLU A 136 -21.39 25.58 -7.85
C GLU A 136 -20.30 26.21 -8.72
N GLU A 137 -19.30 26.83 -8.09
CA GLU A 137 -18.22 27.53 -8.79
C GLU A 137 -16.97 27.61 -7.90
N ILE A 138 -15.79 27.53 -8.52
CA ILE A 138 -14.53 27.93 -7.90
C ILE A 138 -14.30 29.39 -8.29
N GLU A 139 -14.42 30.29 -7.31
CA GLU A 139 -14.38 31.74 -7.52
C GLU A 139 -12.94 32.25 -7.61
N GLU A 140 -12.08 31.77 -6.72
CA GLU A 140 -10.69 32.16 -6.64
C GLU A 140 -9.81 30.95 -6.31
N VAL A 141 -8.56 31.02 -6.74
CA VAL A 141 -7.53 30.07 -6.32
C VAL A 141 -6.30 30.83 -5.86
N HIS A 142 -5.84 30.50 -4.65
CA HIS A 142 -4.63 31.05 -4.07
C HIS A 142 -3.62 29.93 -3.78
N TRP A 143 -2.34 30.29 -3.73
CA TRP A 143 -1.25 29.35 -3.48
C TRP A 143 -1.20 28.17 -4.46
N THR A 144 -1.37 28.42 -5.76
CA THR A 144 -1.30 27.40 -6.81
C THR A 144 0.04 26.67 -6.84
N GLU A 145 1.11 27.30 -6.36
CA GLU A 145 2.45 26.70 -6.27
C GLU A 145 2.54 25.54 -5.29
N LEU A 146 1.58 25.40 -4.36
CA LEU A 146 1.53 24.27 -3.43
C LEU A 146 1.02 22.97 -4.08
N GLY A 147 0.54 23.07 -5.32
CA GLY A 147 -0.10 21.98 -6.04
C GLY A 147 -1.57 21.82 -5.65
N MET A 148 -2.32 21.23 -6.58
CA MET A 148 -3.78 21.07 -6.53
C MET A 148 -4.35 20.66 -5.16
N PRO A 149 -3.75 19.72 -4.40
CA PRO A 149 -4.31 19.30 -3.11
C PRO A 149 -4.07 20.28 -1.94
N GLU A 150 -3.15 21.23 -2.06
CA GLU A 150 -2.74 22.14 -0.96
C GLU A 150 -3.07 23.61 -1.24
N SER A 151 -3.41 23.97 -2.49
CA SER A 151 -3.88 25.29 -2.85
C SER A 151 -5.19 25.64 -2.14
N LEU A 152 -5.42 26.94 -1.93
CA LEU A 152 -6.68 27.45 -1.40
C LEU A 152 -7.66 27.65 -2.54
N TRP A 153 -8.59 26.71 -2.67
CA TRP A 153 -9.70 26.80 -3.60
C TRP A 153 -10.88 27.43 -2.88
N VAL A 154 -11.21 28.67 -3.26
CA VAL A 154 -12.36 29.41 -2.73
C VAL A 154 -13.58 29.00 -3.54
N CYS A 155 -14.45 28.22 -2.92
CA CYS A 155 -15.58 27.59 -3.60
C CYS A 155 -16.89 28.23 -3.14
N ARG A 156 -17.77 28.55 -4.09
CA ARG A 156 -19.19 28.78 -3.82
C ARG A 156 -19.91 27.44 -3.78
N VAL A 157 -20.61 27.17 -2.69
CA VAL A 157 -21.32 25.91 -2.46
C VAL A 157 -22.77 26.17 -2.10
N LYS A 158 -23.65 25.24 -2.46
CA LYS A 158 -25.08 25.32 -2.15
C LYS A 158 -25.55 24.03 -1.52
N GLU A 159 -26.14 24.15 -0.32
CA GLU A 159 -26.55 23.01 0.51
C GLU A 159 -25.47 21.91 0.64
N PHE A 160 -24.21 22.33 0.78
CA PHE A 160 -23.07 21.43 0.95
C PHE A 160 -23.21 20.62 2.24
N GLY A 161 -23.21 19.29 2.12
CA GLY A 161 -23.45 18.40 3.24
C GLY A 161 -23.96 17.02 2.81
N PRO A 162 -24.40 16.19 3.77
CA PRO A 162 -24.61 16.50 5.19
C PRO A 162 -23.31 16.70 5.98
N LEU A 163 -23.31 17.64 6.93
CA LEU A 163 -22.20 17.92 7.84
C LEU A 163 -22.61 17.53 9.27
N ILE A 164 -21.93 16.54 9.84
CA ILE A 164 -22.24 16.03 11.19
C ILE A 164 -21.41 16.79 12.22
N VAL A 165 -22.06 17.45 13.17
CA VAL A 165 -21.37 18.21 14.21
C VAL A 165 -20.64 17.26 15.14
N SER A 166 -19.32 17.40 15.20
CA SER A 166 -18.47 16.52 15.99
C SER A 166 -17.85 17.23 17.19
N ILE A 167 -17.63 18.54 17.09
CA ILE A 167 -17.32 19.41 18.22
C ILE A 167 -18.23 20.64 18.12
N ASP A 168 -18.93 20.96 19.20
CA ASP A 168 -19.82 22.11 19.28
C ASP A 168 -19.18 23.34 19.96
N THR A 169 -19.90 24.46 19.99
CA THR A 169 -19.44 25.72 20.61
C THR A 169 -19.34 25.67 22.13
N HIS A 170 -19.72 24.55 22.75
CA HIS A 170 -19.60 24.31 24.19
C HIS A 170 -18.37 23.47 24.53
N GLY A 171 -17.65 22.97 23.51
CA GLY A 171 -16.50 22.10 23.67
C GLY A 171 -16.87 20.62 23.85
N ASN A 172 -18.13 20.24 23.64
CA ASN A 172 -18.51 18.83 23.65
C ASN A 172 -17.92 18.15 22.42
N ASN A 173 -17.48 16.89 22.54
CA ASN A 173 -16.85 16.15 21.45
C ASN A 173 -17.49 14.76 21.29
N LEU A 174 -18.25 14.61 20.20
CA LEU A 174 -18.99 13.40 19.86
C LEU A 174 -18.08 12.15 19.82
N ILE A 175 -16.84 12.30 19.35
CA ILE A 175 -15.92 11.17 19.20
C ILE A 175 -15.27 10.81 20.54
N ALA A 176 -14.97 11.79 21.39
CA ALA A 176 -14.48 11.55 22.74
C ALA A 176 -15.55 10.86 23.61
N GLU A 177 -16.80 11.30 23.53
CA GLU A 177 -17.94 10.70 24.24
C GLU A 177 -18.17 9.25 23.83
N ASN A 178 -18.19 8.98 22.53
CA ASN A 178 -18.35 7.62 22.00
C ASN A 178 -17.21 6.68 22.44
N LYS A 179 -15.97 7.17 22.52
CA LYS A 179 -14.83 6.39 23.04
C LYS A 179 -15.00 6.05 24.53
N LYS A 180 -15.51 6.97 25.34
CA LYS A 180 -15.80 6.75 26.77
C LYS A 180 -16.94 5.75 26.96
N ALA A 181 -17.99 5.83 26.15
CA ALA A 181 -19.13 4.90 26.19
C ALA A 181 -18.71 3.46 25.86
N VAL A 182 -17.92 3.27 24.79
CA VAL A 182 -17.40 1.96 24.37
C VAL A 182 -16.42 1.36 25.41
N ARG A 183 -15.63 2.19 26.11
CA ARG A 183 -14.77 1.74 27.21
C ARG A 183 -15.54 1.33 28.47
N ARG A 184 -16.73 1.87 28.69
CA ARG A 184 -17.57 1.60 29.87
C ARG A 184 -18.50 0.39 29.69
N THR A 185 -18.62 -0.19 28.50
CA THR A 185 -19.44 -1.39 28.27
C THR A 185 -18.59 -2.66 28.46
N PRO A 186 -18.78 -3.45 29.53
CA PRO A 186 -18.18 -4.77 29.60
C PRO A 186 -18.77 -5.63 28.49
N ARG A 187 -17.94 -6.45 27.84
CA ARG A 187 -18.38 -7.47 26.88
C ARG A 187 -19.22 -8.54 27.61
N SER A 188 -20.51 -8.27 27.82
CA SER A 188 -21.50 -9.30 28.07
C SER A 188 -22.86 -8.83 27.56
N HIS A 189 -23.33 -9.42 26.46
CA HIS A 189 -24.56 -10.23 26.46
C HIS A 189 -24.91 -10.67 25.04
N ARG A 190 -25.02 -12.01 24.90
CA ARG A 190 -25.79 -12.68 23.85
C ARG A 190 -27.25 -12.23 23.96
N GLY A 191 -27.95 -12.24 22.82
CA GLY A 191 -29.27 -11.63 22.67
C GLY A 191 -30.31 -12.01 23.71
N ARG A 192 -31.08 -10.99 24.11
CA ARG A 192 -32.54 -11.01 24.26
C ARG A 192 -33.05 -9.59 24.54
N ASP A 193 -34.14 -9.26 23.87
CA ASP A 193 -35.13 -8.21 24.12
C ASP A 193 -34.74 -6.95 24.90
N LEU A 194 -34.74 -5.82 24.18
CA LEU A 194 -35.13 -4.55 24.76
C LEU A 194 -36.28 -3.96 23.95
N ARG A 195 -37.45 -3.93 24.59
CA ARG A 195 -38.70 -3.35 24.12
C ARG A 195 -38.51 -1.85 23.85
N ALA A 196 -38.98 -1.42 22.69
CA ALA A 196 -39.00 -0.05 22.25
C ALA A 196 -39.91 0.83 23.14
N ARG A 197 -39.49 2.08 23.37
CA ARG A 197 -40.38 3.23 23.53
C ARG A 197 -40.12 4.20 22.36
N PRO A 198 -41.15 4.89 21.86
CA PRO A 198 -41.17 5.35 20.47
C PRO A 198 -40.56 6.76 20.32
N LEU A 199 -39.59 6.88 19.42
CA LEU A 199 -39.29 8.15 18.75
C LEU A 199 -40.19 8.22 17.51
N HIS A 200 -40.97 9.29 17.43
CA HIS A 200 -41.90 9.55 16.33
C HIS A 200 -41.20 9.54 14.96
N GLN A 201 -41.97 9.04 14.00
CA GLN A 201 -41.67 8.78 12.59
C GLN A 201 -40.96 9.93 11.87
N ILE A 202 -39.81 9.59 11.27
CA ILE A 202 -39.42 10.12 9.96
C ILE A 202 -39.35 8.91 9.04
N THR A 203 -40.40 8.71 8.26
CA THR A 203 -40.44 7.75 7.15
C THR A 203 -39.53 8.27 6.04
N LEU A 204 -38.37 7.63 5.88
CA LEU A 204 -37.55 7.77 4.67
C LEU A 204 -38.26 7.04 3.51
N PRO A 205 -38.34 7.62 2.31
CA PRO A 205 -38.87 6.93 1.14
C PRO A 205 -38.00 5.69 0.82
N GLU A 206 -38.68 4.58 0.55
CA GLU A 206 -38.17 3.20 0.42
C GLU A 206 -37.19 2.94 -0.76
N ARG A 207 -36.55 3.98 -1.31
CA ARG A 207 -35.64 3.87 -2.46
C ARG A 207 -34.23 4.43 -2.26
N LEU A 208 -33.84 4.86 -1.05
CA LEU A 208 -32.52 5.48 -0.81
C LEU A 208 -31.71 4.88 0.36
N THR A 209 -32.05 3.67 0.79
CA THR A 209 -31.59 3.11 2.08
C THR A 209 -30.34 2.20 2.06
N PRO A 210 -29.45 2.20 1.03
CA PRO A 210 -28.11 1.64 1.29
C PRO A 210 -26.94 2.34 0.57
N LEU A 211 -26.66 3.64 0.78
CA LEU A 211 -25.46 4.28 0.19
C LEU A 211 -24.60 5.19 1.10
N LEU A 212 -24.98 5.50 2.34
CA LEU A 212 -24.36 6.62 3.09
C LEU A 212 -23.48 6.28 4.31
N PHE A 213 -23.03 5.04 4.52
CA PHE A 213 -22.04 4.75 5.58
C PHE A 213 -21.01 3.67 5.22
N ARG A 214 -19.87 4.05 4.63
CA ARG A 214 -18.69 3.15 4.54
C ARG A 214 -17.40 3.81 5.07
N ARG A 215 -17.20 3.67 6.38
CA ARG A 215 -15.94 3.93 7.13
C ARG A 215 -14.78 3.12 6.54
N HIS A 216 -13.58 3.70 6.47
CA HIS A 216 -12.34 2.95 6.26
C HIS A 216 -11.79 2.38 7.58
N ASN A 217 -11.45 1.09 7.53
CA ASN A 217 -10.72 0.26 8.49
C ASN A 217 -11.35 -0.08 9.85
N THR A 218 -12.66 -0.36 9.82
CA THR A 218 -13.24 -1.49 10.55
C THR A 218 -13.80 -2.46 9.51
N MET A 219 -13.60 -3.78 9.69
CA MET A 219 -14.15 -4.86 8.85
C MET A 219 -15.56 -4.51 8.34
N LYS A 220 -15.66 -3.97 7.11
CA LYS A 220 -16.95 -3.71 6.48
C LYS A 220 -16.98 -4.43 5.14
N PRO A 221 -17.84 -5.43 4.99
CA PRO A 221 -17.91 -6.16 3.76
C PRO A 221 -18.20 -5.28 2.54
N SER A 222 -17.64 -5.59 1.36
CA SER A 222 -17.97 -4.97 0.06
C SER A 222 -19.49 -4.75 -0.07
N THR A 223 -19.89 -3.54 -0.45
CA THR A 223 -21.30 -3.20 -0.74
C THR A 223 -21.83 -3.94 -1.96
N GLU A 224 -20.91 -4.53 -2.72
CA GLU A 224 -21.17 -5.37 -3.87
C GLU A 224 -21.23 -6.82 -3.42
N TRP A 225 -22.42 -7.25 -2.97
CA TRP A 225 -22.69 -8.62 -2.51
C TRP A 225 -22.19 -9.69 -3.49
N TRP A 226 -22.15 -9.40 -4.79
CA TRP A 226 -21.64 -10.31 -5.81
C TRP A 226 -20.16 -10.67 -5.58
N ARG A 227 -19.33 -9.79 -5.00
CA ARG A 227 -17.92 -10.10 -4.68
C ARG A 227 -17.78 -11.12 -3.54
N TYR A 228 -18.80 -11.27 -2.70
CA TYR A 228 -18.88 -12.35 -1.71
C TYR A 228 -19.36 -13.65 -2.32
N LEU A 229 -20.33 -13.56 -3.23
CA LEU A 229 -20.88 -14.75 -3.86
C LEU A 229 -19.96 -15.31 -4.93
N ALA A 230 -19.18 -14.51 -5.64
CA ALA A 230 -18.31 -14.97 -6.71
C ALA A 230 -17.30 -16.05 -6.24
N PRO A 231 -16.58 -15.89 -5.12
CA PRO A 231 -15.78 -16.95 -4.53
C PRO A 231 -16.57 -18.24 -4.27
N LEU A 232 -17.75 -18.12 -3.65
CA LEU A 232 -18.60 -19.27 -3.30
C LEU A 232 -19.18 -19.96 -4.55
N ALA A 233 -19.56 -19.17 -5.56
CA ALA A 233 -20.06 -19.65 -6.83
C ALA A 233 -18.97 -20.40 -7.58
N VAL A 234 -17.73 -19.90 -7.60
CA VAL A 234 -16.58 -20.60 -8.19
C VAL A 234 -16.32 -21.92 -7.48
N ILE A 235 -16.39 -21.95 -6.14
CA ILE A 235 -16.28 -23.20 -5.38
C ILE A 235 -17.36 -24.19 -5.80
N ALA A 236 -18.63 -23.75 -5.84
CA ALA A 236 -19.75 -24.60 -6.21
C ALA A 236 -19.64 -25.12 -7.66
N ILE A 237 -19.28 -24.24 -8.62
CA ILE A 237 -19.10 -24.60 -10.02
C ILE A 237 -18.02 -25.66 -10.15
N ILE A 238 -16.82 -25.45 -9.58
CA ILE A 238 -15.71 -26.40 -9.68
C ILE A 238 -16.08 -27.71 -8.97
N ALA A 239 -16.71 -27.66 -7.79
CA ALA A 239 -17.11 -28.86 -7.05
C ALA A 239 -18.19 -29.70 -7.77
N LEU A 240 -19.02 -29.08 -8.62
CA LEU A 240 -20.03 -29.77 -9.43
C LEU A 240 -19.47 -30.31 -10.76
N LEU A 241 -18.33 -29.80 -11.22
CA LEU A 241 -17.66 -30.34 -12.40
C LEU A 241 -17.10 -31.74 -12.11
N PRO A 242 -17.11 -32.65 -13.11
CA PRO A 242 -16.56 -33.97 -12.95
C PRO A 242 -15.07 -33.88 -12.58
N VAL A 243 -14.67 -34.71 -11.60
CA VAL A 243 -13.27 -34.78 -11.16
C VAL A 243 -12.40 -35.15 -12.37
N PRO A 244 -11.35 -34.36 -12.67
CA PRO A 244 -10.43 -34.67 -13.76
C PRO A 244 -9.81 -36.07 -13.62
N ALA A 245 -9.55 -36.72 -14.75
CA ALA A 245 -8.94 -38.05 -14.76
C ALA A 245 -7.60 -38.07 -14.01
N GLY A 246 -7.42 -39.08 -13.14
CA GLY A 246 -6.20 -39.24 -12.34
C GLY A 246 -6.11 -38.37 -11.09
N LEU A 247 -7.19 -37.67 -10.71
CA LEU A 247 -7.28 -36.89 -9.48
C LEU A 247 -8.31 -37.51 -8.53
N GLU A 248 -8.05 -37.48 -7.23
CA GLU A 248 -9.03 -37.91 -6.22
C GLU A 248 -10.07 -36.81 -5.92
N ASN A 249 -11.25 -37.23 -5.48
CA ASN A 249 -12.34 -36.30 -5.18
C ASN A 249 -11.97 -35.28 -4.09
N HIS A 250 -11.27 -35.71 -3.04
CA HIS A 250 -10.88 -34.82 -1.95
C HIS A 250 -9.93 -33.70 -2.44
N THR A 251 -8.99 -34.06 -3.32
CA THR A 251 -8.07 -33.13 -3.98
C THR A 251 -8.79 -32.13 -4.88
N TRP A 252 -9.81 -32.57 -5.62
CA TRP A 252 -10.59 -31.68 -6.48
C TRP A 252 -11.43 -30.68 -5.67
N LEU A 253 -12.04 -31.12 -4.58
CA LEU A 253 -12.78 -30.25 -3.66
C LEU A 253 -11.84 -29.27 -2.94
N TYR A 254 -10.63 -29.70 -2.56
CA TYR A 254 -9.58 -28.79 -2.08
C TYR A 254 -9.29 -27.69 -3.09
N PHE A 255 -9.04 -28.08 -4.34
CA PHE A 255 -8.74 -27.15 -5.42
C PHE A 255 -9.91 -26.17 -5.69
N ALA A 256 -11.16 -26.62 -5.56
CA ALA A 256 -12.33 -25.76 -5.64
C ALA A 256 -12.28 -24.64 -4.58
N VAL A 257 -12.07 -25.00 -3.31
CA VAL A 257 -11.95 -24.02 -2.21
C VAL A 257 -10.74 -23.11 -2.39
N PHE A 258 -9.60 -23.67 -2.77
CA PHE A 258 -8.40 -22.90 -3.09
C PHE A 258 -8.67 -21.85 -4.17
N THR A 259 -9.29 -22.24 -5.27
CA THR A 259 -9.63 -21.33 -6.38
C THR A 259 -10.64 -20.26 -5.94
N GLY A 260 -11.63 -20.62 -5.12
CA GLY A 260 -12.52 -19.66 -4.49
C GLY A 260 -11.78 -18.63 -3.63
N VAL A 261 -10.79 -19.06 -2.84
CA VAL A 261 -9.91 -18.15 -2.08
C VAL A 261 -9.15 -17.23 -3.02
N ILE A 262 -8.55 -17.73 -4.11
CA ILE A 262 -7.86 -16.89 -5.10
C ILE A 262 -8.80 -15.85 -5.71
N VAL A 263 -10.01 -16.23 -6.10
CA VAL A 263 -11.03 -15.29 -6.60
C VAL A 263 -11.39 -14.26 -5.54
N GLY A 264 -11.54 -14.67 -4.28
CA GLY A 264 -11.74 -13.75 -3.17
C GLY A 264 -10.57 -12.79 -2.96
N LEU A 265 -9.33 -13.24 -3.16
CA LEU A 265 -8.14 -12.39 -3.08
C LEU A 265 -8.01 -11.43 -4.26
N ILE A 266 -8.54 -11.78 -5.43
CA ILE A 266 -8.59 -10.91 -6.61
C ILE A 266 -9.68 -9.85 -6.46
N LEU A 267 -10.87 -10.25 -6.01
CA LEU A 267 -12.03 -9.36 -5.86
C LEU A 267 -11.98 -8.50 -4.59
N GLU A 268 -11.14 -8.90 -3.63
CA GLU A 268 -10.92 -8.26 -2.33
C GLU A 268 -12.22 -7.79 -1.64
N PRO A 269 -13.20 -8.68 -1.40
CA PRO A 269 -14.45 -8.28 -0.74
C PRO A 269 -14.18 -7.83 0.70
N VAL A 270 -13.24 -8.50 1.37
CA VAL A 270 -12.67 -8.19 2.69
C VAL A 270 -11.14 -8.18 2.58
N PRO A 271 -10.38 -7.71 3.60
CA PRO A 271 -8.92 -7.78 3.57
C PRO A 271 -8.43 -9.19 3.25
N GLY A 272 -7.40 -9.32 2.40
CA GLY A 272 -6.93 -10.63 1.91
C GLY A 272 -6.57 -11.63 3.00
N ALA A 273 -6.03 -11.17 4.13
CA ALA A 273 -5.80 -12.00 5.31
C ALA A 273 -7.06 -12.72 5.78
N VAL A 274 -8.21 -12.01 5.79
CA VAL A 274 -9.50 -12.57 6.21
C VAL A 274 -10.01 -13.58 5.19
N VAL A 275 -9.89 -13.30 3.88
CA VAL A 275 -10.28 -14.26 2.82
C VAL A 275 -9.51 -15.57 2.98
N ALA A 276 -8.19 -15.49 3.16
CA ALA A 276 -7.33 -16.65 3.31
C ALA A 276 -7.64 -17.44 4.61
N MET A 277 -7.87 -16.73 5.73
CA MET A 277 -8.27 -17.35 7.00
C MET A 277 -9.62 -18.07 6.91
N VAL A 278 -10.59 -17.51 6.19
CA VAL A 278 -11.88 -18.17 5.94
C VAL A 278 -11.68 -19.45 5.13
N GLY A 279 -10.87 -19.39 4.07
CA GLY A 279 -10.51 -20.57 3.28
C GLY A 279 -9.86 -21.68 4.11
N ILE A 280 -8.87 -21.34 4.94
CA ILE A 280 -8.24 -22.29 5.86
C ILE A 280 -9.26 -22.87 6.83
N SER A 281 -10.15 -22.04 7.38
CA SER A 281 -11.17 -22.51 8.32
C SER A 281 -12.12 -23.50 7.68
N ILE A 282 -12.59 -23.23 6.45
CA ILE A 282 -13.44 -24.14 5.68
C ILE A 282 -12.73 -25.48 5.45
N ILE A 283 -11.50 -25.45 4.92
CA ILE A 283 -10.72 -26.67 4.66
C ILE A 283 -10.41 -27.43 5.95
N ALA A 284 -10.08 -26.73 7.03
CA ALA A 284 -9.71 -27.36 8.29
C ALA A 284 -10.92 -28.08 8.93
N ILE A 285 -12.08 -27.42 8.95
CA ILE A 285 -13.34 -27.99 9.48
C ILE A 285 -13.78 -29.17 8.64
N LEU A 286 -13.69 -29.04 7.31
CA LEU A 286 -14.10 -30.07 6.35
C LEU A 286 -12.92 -30.97 5.92
N SER A 287 -11.85 -31.04 6.72
CA SER A 287 -10.61 -31.73 6.38
C SER A 287 -10.75 -33.22 6.01
N PRO A 288 -11.73 -34.00 6.53
CA PRO A 288 -11.97 -35.36 6.05
C PRO A 288 -12.40 -35.46 4.58
N TRP A 289 -12.94 -34.38 3.99
CA TRP A 289 -13.41 -34.36 2.61
C TRP A 289 -12.54 -33.55 1.67
N LEU A 290 -11.68 -32.65 2.19
CA LEU A 290 -10.84 -31.79 1.36
C LEU A 290 -9.35 -32.04 1.55
N LEU A 291 -8.87 -32.38 2.75
CA LEU A 291 -7.44 -32.33 3.05
C LEU A 291 -6.78 -33.71 3.15
N PHE A 292 -7.52 -34.72 3.62
CA PHE A 292 -6.97 -36.05 3.87
C PHE A 292 -7.58 -37.09 2.94
N SER A 293 -6.76 -38.03 2.49
CA SER A 293 -7.23 -39.15 1.66
C SER A 293 -8.01 -40.17 2.51
N PRO A 294 -8.90 -40.97 1.90
CA PRO A 294 -9.60 -42.05 2.60
C PRO A 294 -8.65 -43.02 3.30
N GLU A 295 -7.49 -43.30 2.71
CA GLU A 295 -6.45 -44.18 3.27
C GLU A 295 -5.84 -43.57 4.54
N GLN A 296 -5.56 -42.26 4.54
CA GLN A 296 -5.06 -41.55 5.73
C GLN A 296 -6.08 -41.59 6.86
N LEU A 297 -7.37 -41.39 6.56
CA LEU A 297 -8.45 -41.42 7.53
C LEU A 297 -8.69 -42.83 8.12
N ALA A 298 -8.40 -43.88 7.34
CA ALA A 298 -8.51 -45.27 7.77
C ALA A 298 -7.34 -45.74 8.65
N GLN A 299 -6.24 -44.99 8.75
CA GLN A 299 -5.08 -45.39 9.55
C GLN A 299 -5.41 -45.43 11.06
N PRO A 300 -5.09 -46.53 11.77
CA PRO A 300 -5.31 -46.63 13.21
C PRO A 300 -4.59 -45.50 13.96
N GLY A 301 -5.34 -44.76 14.80
CA GLY A 301 -4.79 -43.64 15.58
C GLY A 301 -4.66 -42.31 14.83
N PHE A 302 -5.09 -42.22 13.56
CA PHE A 302 -5.08 -40.97 12.81
C PHE A 302 -6.13 -39.99 13.34
N LYS A 303 -5.67 -38.99 14.09
CA LYS A 303 -6.53 -37.91 14.61
C LYS A 303 -6.60 -36.75 13.62
N PHE A 304 -7.53 -36.84 12.67
CA PHE A 304 -7.69 -35.81 11.62
C PHE A 304 -7.89 -34.40 12.20
N THR A 305 -8.55 -34.25 13.35
CA THR A 305 -8.76 -32.96 14.02
C THR A 305 -7.44 -32.29 14.43
N ALA A 306 -6.51 -33.05 15.02
CA ALA A 306 -5.21 -32.56 15.42
C ALA A 306 -4.30 -32.27 14.21
N LYS A 307 -4.31 -33.16 13.21
CA LYS A 307 -3.56 -32.97 11.95
C LYS A 307 -4.07 -31.76 11.16
N SER A 308 -5.38 -31.54 11.15
CA SER A 308 -6.03 -30.40 10.51
C SER A 308 -5.61 -29.08 11.15
N LEU A 309 -5.61 -28.99 12.49
CA LEU A 309 -5.12 -27.80 13.19
C LEU A 309 -3.64 -27.56 12.92
N SER A 310 -2.81 -28.61 12.97
CA SER A 310 -1.38 -28.53 12.66
C SER A 310 -1.14 -28.01 11.25
N TRP A 311 -1.92 -28.45 10.26
CA TRP A 311 -1.90 -27.90 8.91
C TRP A 311 -2.35 -26.43 8.89
N ALA A 312 -3.48 -26.10 9.51
CA ALA A 312 -4.06 -24.77 9.49
C ALA A 312 -3.09 -23.68 10.01
N VAL A 313 -2.26 -24.01 11.00
CA VAL A 313 -1.27 -23.07 11.58
C VAL A 313 0.15 -23.23 11.01
N SER A 314 0.39 -24.17 10.09
CA SER A 314 1.73 -24.51 9.61
C SER A 314 2.47 -23.35 8.93
N GLY A 315 1.77 -22.48 8.20
CA GLY A 315 2.38 -21.31 7.57
C GLY A 315 2.91 -20.28 8.58
N PHE A 316 2.40 -20.24 9.81
CA PHE A 316 2.86 -19.32 10.86
C PHE A 316 4.19 -19.73 11.49
N SER A 317 4.61 -20.99 11.31
CA SER A 317 5.93 -21.49 11.70
C SER A 317 6.94 -21.43 10.56
N ASN A 318 6.58 -20.89 9.40
CA ASN A 318 7.48 -20.81 8.25
C ASN A 318 8.57 -19.73 8.49
N SER A 319 9.84 -20.10 8.33
CA SER A 319 10.98 -19.19 8.57
C SER A 319 10.93 -17.96 7.67
N VAL A 320 10.49 -18.11 6.41
CA VAL A 320 10.39 -17.00 5.48
C VAL A 320 9.39 -15.95 5.99
N ILE A 321 8.26 -16.36 6.55
CA ILE A 321 7.24 -15.45 7.12
C ILE A 321 7.81 -14.62 8.28
N TRP A 322 8.60 -15.23 9.15
CA TRP A 322 9.27 -14.53 10.25
C TRP A 322 10.36 -13.58 9.77
N LEU A 323 11.06 -13.92 8.68
CA LEU A 323 11.97 -12.99 8.00
C LEU A 323 11.23 -11.75 7.48
N ILE A 324 10.04 -11.92 6.88
CA ILE A 324 9.21 -10.79 6.43
C ILE A 324 8.84 -9.88 7.60
N PHE A 325 8.31 -10.48 8.67
CA PHE A 325 7.89 -9.75 9.86
C PHE A 325 9.06 -8.95 10.45
N ALA A 326 10.23 -9.58 10.59
CA ALA A 326 11.43 -8.91 11.04
C ALA A 326 11.79 -7.73 10.15
N ALA A 327 11.82 -7.92 8.83
CA ALA A 327 12.13 -6.85 7.89
C ALA A 327 11.13 -5.66 7.99
N PHE A 328 9.83 -5.90 8.29
CA PHE A 328 8.90 -4.79 8.52
C PHE A 328 9.30 -3.96 9.74
N MET A 329 9.81 -4.61 10.78
CA MET A 329 10.31 -3.94 11.98
C MET A 329 11.60 -3.15 11.69
N PHE A 330 12.50 -3.67 10.82
CA PHE A 330 13.62 -2.88 10.30
C PHE A 330 13.14 -1.60 9.64
N GLY A 331 12.14 -1.71 8.75
CA GLY A 331 11.51 -0.56 8.10
C GLY A 331 11.00 0.47 9.11
N THR A 332 10.31 0.03 10.16
CA THR A 332 9.85 0.92 11.25
C THR A 332 11.01 1.60 11.99
N GLY A 333 12.09 0.88 12.29
CA GLY A 333 13.28 1.49 12.89
C GLY A 333 13.93 2.53 11.98
N TYR A 334 13.93 2.27 10.67
CA TYR A 334 14.44 3.18 9.67
C TYR A 334 13.64 4.48 9.59
N GLU A 335 12.32 4.35 9.54
CA GLU A 335 11.39 5.48 9.49
C GLU A 335 11.52 6.34 10.75
N LYS A 336 11.51 5.72 11.93
CA LYS A 336 11.60 6.44 13.21
C LYS A 336 12.92 7.12 13.46
N THR A 337 14.02 6.58 12.93
CA THR A 337 15.34 7.19 13.08
C THR A 337 15.59 8.30 12.07
N GLY A 338 14.82 8.36 10.97
CA GLY A 338 15.07 9.31 9.88
C GLY A 338 16.31 8.98 9.03
N LEU A 339 16.96 7.84 9.27
CA LEU A 339 18.21 7.44 8.61
C LEU A 339 18.05 7.39 7.09
N GLY A 340 16.93 6.87 6.58
CA GLY A 340 16.68 6.78 5.14
C GLY A 340 16.49 8.10 4.44
N ARG A 341 15.77 9.01 5.10
CA ARG A 341 15.66 10.39 4.60
C ARG A 341 17.04 11.04 4.55
N ARG A 342 17.87 10.85 5.59
CA ARG A 342 19.22 11.42 5.63
C ARG A 342 20.11 10.89 4.51
N ILE A 343 20.14 9.57 4.28
CA ILE A 343 20.94 8.96 3.22
C ILE A 343 20.50 9.48 1.83
N ALA A 344 19.20 9.50 1.58
CA ALA A 344 18.67 10.01 0.32
C ALA A 344 19.03 11.49 0.10
N LEU A 345 18.89 12.34 1.13
CA LEU A 345 19.28 13.74 1.04
C LEU A 345 20.79 13.93 0.84
N ILE A 346 21.65 13.11 1.46
CA ILE A 346 23.11 13.15 1.24
C ILE A 346 23.44 12.87 -0.23
N LEU A 347 22.80 11.86 -0.83
CA LEU A 347 23.01 11.52 -2.24
C LEU A 347 22.48 12.61 -3.17
N VAL A 348 21.27 13.13 -2.90
CA VAL A 348 20.68 14.24 -3.66
C VAL A 348 21.54 15.49 -3.57
N LYS A 349 22.08 15.83 -2.39
CA LYS A 349 23.02 16.96 -2.21
C LYS A 349 24.26 16.76 -3.07
N LYS A 350 24.90 15.59 -2.99
CA LYS A 350 26.19 15.33 -3.65
C LYS A 350 26.07 15.23 -5.17
N MET A 351 24.97 14.70 -5.68
CA MET A 351 24.80 14.33 -7.09
C MET A 351 23.77 15.20 -7.84
N GLY A 352 23.04 16.05 -7.14
CA GLY A 352 21.91 16.82 -7.69
C GLY A 352 22.26 17.96 -8.62
N HIS A 353 23.54 18.28 -8.81
CA HIS A 353 24.00 19.37 -9.70
C HIS A 353 23.64 19.14 -11.18
N ARG A 354 23.50 17.88 -11.59
CA ARG A 354 23.12 17.49 -12.95
C ARG A 354 21.97 16.49 -12.88
N THR A 355 20.98 16.66 -13.75
CA THR A 355 19.73 15.89 -13.69
C THR A 355 19.94 14.39 -13.91
N LEU A 356 20.89 13.99 -14.77
CA LEU A 356 21.27 12.59 -14.93
C LEU A 356 21.79 11.98 -13.61
N PHE A 357 22.73 12.67 -12.95
CA PHE A 357 23.29 12.22 -11.68
C PHE A 357 22.28 12.27 -10.55
N LEU A 358 21.28 13.16 -10.62
CA LEU A 358 20.12 13.12 -9.73
C LEU A 358 19.30 11.84 -9.92
N GLY A 359 19.10 11.36 -11.16
CA GLY A 359 18.51 10.05 -11.42
C GLY A 359 19.30 8.90 -10.80
N TYR A 360 20.63 8.94 -10.90
CA TYR A 360 21.49 7.99 -10.19
C TYR A 360 21.38 8.11 -8.66
N ALA A 361 21.24 9.32 -8.12
CA ALA A 361 21.05 9.53 -6.69
C ALA A 361 19.77 8.84 -6.20
N VAL A 362 18.68 8.92 -6.97
CA VAL A 362 17.42 8.21 -6.69
C VAL A 362 17.62 6.69 -6.75
N MET A 363 18.27 6.19 -7.81
CA MET A 363 18.56 4.76 -7.95
C MET A 363 19.41 4.22 -6.80
N PHE A 364 20.49 4.91 -6.43
CA PHE A 364 21.35 4.49 -5.32
C PHE A 364 20.67 4.64 -3.96
N SER A 365 19.80 5.63 -3.79
CA SER A 365 18.98 5.74 -2.59
C SER A 365 18.07 4.52 -2.46
N GLU A 366 17.31 4.17 -3.50
CA GLU A 366 16.51 2.93 -3.51
C GLU A 366 17.37 1.68 -3.27
N LEU A 367 18.54 1.58 -3.91
CA LEU A 367 19.42 0.42 -3.79
C LEU A 367 19.91 0.20 -2.36
N ILE A 368 20.26 1.28 -1.64
CA ILE A 368 20.73 1.20 -0.25
C ILE A 368 19.57 0.85 0.70
N LEU A 369 18.36 1.34 0.41
CA LEU A 369 17.18 1.11 1.24
C LEU A 369 16.57 -0.28 1.04
N ALA A 370 16.74 -0.87 -0.15
CA ALA A 370 16.04 -2.06 -0.59
C ALA A 370 16.28 -3.34 0.23
N PRO A 371 17.51 -3.68 0.62
CA PRO A 371 17.79 -4.91 1.37
C PRO A 371 17.08 -5.00 2.72
N VAL A 372 16.75 -3.87 3.32
CA VAL A 372 16.33 -3.78 4.73
C VAL A 372 14.92 -3.24 4.93
N THR A 373 14.27 -2.82 3.85
CA THR A 373 12.89 -2.31 3.89
C THR A 373 12.02 -3.18 2.98
N PRO A 374 11.25 -4.15 3.53
CA PRO A 374 10.53 -5.17 2.77
C PRO A 374 9.17 -4.70 2.26
N SER A 375 9.14 -3.44 1.87
CA SER A 375 7.98 -2.79 1.32
C SER A 375 8.47 -1.75 0.34
N ASN A 376 8.39 -2.09 -0.93
CA ASN A 376 8.57 -1.15 -2.04
C ASN A 376 7.61 0.05 -1.91
N SER A 377 6.41 -0.16 -1.36
CA SER A 377 5.49 0.92 -0.98
C SER A 377 6.07 1.86 0.08
N ALA A 378 6.73 1.33 1.11
CA ALA A 378 7.35 2.16 2.14
C ALA A 378 8.59 2.90 1.60
N ARG A 379 9.42 2.26 0.77
CA ARG A 379 10.60 2.89 0.16
C ARG A 379 10.21 3.90 -0.91
N GLY A 380 9.64 3.41 -2.01
CA GLY A 380 9.33 4.19 -3.19
C GLY A 380 8.34 5.30 -2.88
N ALA A 381 7.20 4.98 -2.26
CA ALA A 381 6.16 5.98 -1.98
C ALA A 381 6.27 6.68 -0.62
N GLY A 382 6.83 6.01 0.39
CA GLY A 382 6.94 6.57 1.75
C GLY A 382 8.20 7.41 1.98
N ILE A 383 9.34 7.04 1.41
CA ILE A 383 10.63 7.70 1.66
C ILE A 383 11.08 8.50 0.43
N ILE A 384 11.18 7.86 -0.74
CA ILE A 384 11.75 8.48 -1.93
C ILE A 384 10.78 9.51 -2.53
N TYR A 385 9.51 9.15 -2.72
CA TYR A 385 8.52 10.04 -3.32
C TYR A 385 8.39 11.41 -2.62
N PRO A 386 8.29 11.51 -1.27
CA PRO A 386 8.25 12.80 -0.60
C PRO A 386 9.50 13.66 -0.81
N ILE A 387 10.67 13.05 -1.04
CA ILE A 387 11.90 13.79 -1.33
C ILE A 387 11.83 14.31 -2.77
N ILE A 388 11.63 13.40 -3.73
CA ILE A 388 11.67 13.77 -5.15
C ILE A 388 10.53 14.69 -5.57
N ARG A 389 9.35 14.64 -4.92
CA ARG A 389 8.20 15.49 -5.26
C ARG A 389 8.39 16.97 -4.94
N ASN A 390 9.31 17.28 -4.05
CA ASN A 390 9.65 18.65 -3.68
C ASN A 390 10.69 19.27 -4.63
N LEU A 391 11.34 18.48 -5.49
CA LEU A 391 12.40 18.97 -6.37
C LEU A 391 11.86 19.73 -7.60
N PRO A 392 10.80 19.29 -8.31
CA PRO A 392 10.35 19.95 -9.53
C PRO A 392 9.91 21.41 -9.33
N PRO A 393 9.19 21.78 -8.24
CA PRO A 393 8.82 23.16 -7.97
C PRO A 393 10.01 24.13 -7.84
N LEU A 394 11.19 23.66 -7.42
CA LEU A 394 12.40 24.50 -7.35
C LEU A 394 12.77 25.06 -8.73
N TYR A 395 12.49 24.31 -9.79
CA TYR A 395 12.76 24.72 -11.17
C TYR A 395 11.49 25.08 -11.95
N GLN A 396 10.42 25.47 -11.25
CA GLN A 396 9.13 25.84 -11.86
C GLN A 396 8.55 24.72 -12.75
N SER A 397 8.90 23.47 -12.49
CA SER A 397 8.34 22.31 -13.17
C SER A 397 7.07 21.90 -12.45
N GLN A 398 5.91 22.11 -13.09
CA GLN A 398 4.59 21.95 -12.47
C GLN A 398 3.89 20.65 -12.93
N PRO A 399 3.03 20.05 -12.09
CA PRO A 399 2.25 18.88 -12.49
C PRO A 399 1.14 19.26 -13.46
N ASN A 400 0.79 18.34 -14.37
CA ASN A 400 -0.23 18.48 -15.42
C ASN A 400 -0.01 19.68 -16.35
N ASP A 401 1.23 20.13 -16.46
CA ASP A 401 1.64 21.25 -17.29
C ASP A 401 2.78 20.85 -18.23
N SER A 402 2.96 21.58 -19.33
CA SER A 402 4.07 21.36 -20.26
C SER A 402 5.45 21.47 -19.58
N SER A 403 5.58 22.30 -18.53
CA SER A 403 6.79 22.43 -17.72
C SER A 403 7.12 21.19 -16.89
N SER A 404 6.22 20.21 -16.77
CA SER A 404 6.49 18.92 -16.11
C SER A 404 7.74 18.23 -16.69
N ARG A 405 7.99 18.40 -17.99
CA ARG A 405 9.14 17.85 -18.71
C ARG A 405 10.47 18.51 -18.34
N SER A 406 10.47 19.65 -17.64
CA SER A 406 11.71 20.31 -17.19
C SER A 406 12.56 19.39 -16.32
N ILE A 407 11.96 18.82 -15.27
CA ILE A 407 12.63 17.84 -14.40
C ILE A 407 11.65 16.84 -13.78
N GLY A 408 10.40 17.25 -13.53
CA GLY A 408 9.40 16.48 -12.81
C GLY A 408 9.08 15.12 -13.44
N SER A 409 8.81 15.09 -14.73
CA SER A 409 8.49 13.85 -15.44
C SER A 409 9.65 12.84 -15.39
N TYR A 410 10.88 13.31 -15.60
CA TYR A 410 12.07 12.45 -15.54
C TYR A 410 12.28 11.89 -14.13
N ILE A 411 12.24 12.74 -13.10
CA ILE A 411 12.54 12.29 -11.74
C ILE A 411 11.44 11.39 -11.16
N MET A 412 10.18 11.61 -11.54
CA MET A 412 9.06 10.73 -11.17
C MET A 412 9.17 9.38 -11.85
N TRP A 413 9.53 9.35 -13.14
CA TRP A 413 9.82 8.09 -13.83
C TRP A 413 10.99 7.35 -13.16
N MET A 414 12.06 8.09 -12.82
CA MET A 414 13.22 7.53 -12.13
C MET A 414 12.88 6.91 -10.78
N GLY A 415 12.02 7.53 -9.98
CA GLY A 415 11.64 6.96 -8.68
C GLY A 415 10.87 5.65 -8.81
N ILE A 416 9.89 5.55 -9.72
CA ILE A 416 9.14 4.31 -9.90
C ILE A 416 9.98 3.18 -10.53
N VAL A 417 10.80 3.50 -11.54
CA VAL A 417 11.64 2.48 -12.17
C VAL A 417 12.76 2.00 -11.24
N ALA A 418 13.33 2.89 -10.43
CA ALA A 418 14.31 2.50 -9.41
C ALA A 418 13.69 1.54 -8.38
N ASP A 419 12.49 1.85 -7.88
CA ASP A 419 11.78 0.98 -6.95
C ASP A 419 11.47 -0.40 -7.56
N CYS A 420 11.04 -0.47 -8.82
CA CYS A 420 10.77 -1.74 -9.50
C CYS A 420 12.05 -2.58 -9.69
N VAL A 421 13.15 -1.94 -10.12
CA VAL A 421 14.44 -2.60 -10.32
C VAL A 421 14.98 -3.12 -9.00
N THR A 422 15.08 -2.30 -7.97
CA THR A 422 15.64 -2.71 -6.67
C THR A 422 14.78 -3.73 -5.95
N SER A 423 13.47 -3.75 -6.24
CA SER A 423 12.55 -4.80 -5.78
C SER A 423 12.86 -6.18 -6.34
N ALA A 424 13.51 -6.28 -7.50
CA ALA A 424 13.99 -7.55 -8.04
C ALA A 424 15.36 -7.97 -7.47
N ILE A 425 16.23 -7.01 -7.16
CA ILE A 425 17.62 -7.26 -6.75
C ILE A 425 17.72 -8.07 -5.45
N PHE A 426 16.91 -7.73 -4.45
CA PHE A 426 17.01 -8.36 -3.13
C PHE A 426 15.76 -9.18 -2.78
N LEU A 427 15.98 -10.36 -2.21
CA LEU A 427 14.92 -11.22 -1.70
C LEU A 427 13.99 -10.47 -0.73
N THR A 428 14.58 -9.65 0.15
CA THR A 428 13.86 -8.87 1.16
C THR A 428 13.29 -7.56 0.66
N ALA A 429 13.43 -7.19 -0.62
CA ALA A 429 12.98 -5.88 -1.09
C ALA A 429 11.47 -5.76 -1.29
N MET A 430 10.75 -6.88 -1.44
CA MET A 430 9.29 -6.88 -1.54
C MET A 430 8.68 -8.20 -1.04
N ALA A 431 7.50 -8.13 -0.43
CA ALA A 431 6.80 -9.29 0.12
C ALA A 431 6.57 -10.45 -0.88
N PRO A 432 6.26 -10.21 -2.17
CA PRO A 432 6.10 -11.29 -3.15
C PRO A 432 7.33 -12.18 -3.37
N ASN A 433 8.54 -11.65 -3.26
CA ASN A 433 9.77 -12.43 -3.42
C ASN A 433 9.85 -13.51 -2.33
N LEU A 434 9.58 -13.10 -1.09
CA LEU A 434 9.55 -13.97 0.07
C LEU A 434 8.40 -14.98 -0.03
N LEU A 435 7.21 -14.57 -0.50
CA LEU A 435 6.11 -15.49 -0.77
C LEU A 435 6.53 -16.59 -1.76
N LEU A 436 7.16 -16.22 -2.88
CA LEU A 436 7.60 -17.18 -3.90
C LEU A 436 8.56 -18.22 -3.34
N ILE A 437 9.57 -17.81 -2.57
CA ILE A 437 10.52 -18.75 -1.96
C ILE A 437 9.83 -19.64 -0.91
N GLY A 438 8.88 -19.09 -0.15
CA GLY A 438 8.04 -19.87 0.76
C GLY A 438 7.24 -20.95 0.02
N LEU A 439 6.62 -20.60 -1.12
CA LEU A 439 5.87 -21.53 -1.96
C LEU A 439 6.77 -22.61 -2.57
N MET A 440 7.94 -22.24 -3.09
CA MET A 440 8.92 -23.18 -3.65
C MET A 440 9.36 -24.21 -2.61
N LYS A 441 9.73 -23.73 -1.41
CA LYS A 441 10.15 -24.59 -0.29
C LYS A 441 9.04 -25.54 0.14
N SER A 442 7.79 -25.07 0.21
CA SER A 442 6.63 -25.92 0.52
C SER A 442 6.33 -26.98 -0.55
N ALA A 443 6.60 -26.68 -1.83
CA ALA A 443 6.29 -27.59 -2.94
C ALA A 443 7.37 -28.66 -3.18
N SER A 444 8.64 -28.34 -2.94
CA SER A 444 9.78 -29.16 -3.40
C SER A 444 10.86 -29.43 -2.35
N HIS A 445 10.75 -28.82 -1.16
CA HIS A 445 11.82 -28.73 -0.16
C HIS A 445 13.10 -28.01 -0.61
N ALA A 446 13.22 -27.63 -1.89
CA ALA A 446 14.32 -26.80 -2.37
C ALA A 446 14.34 -25.45 -1.65
N THR A 447 15.53 -24.97 -1.33
CA THR A 447 15.73 -23.70 -0.65
C THR A 447 16.53 -22.76 -1.54
N LEU A 448 16.16 -21.49 -1.50
CA LEU A 448 16.95 -20.41 -2.06
C LEU A 448 17.24 -19.44 -0.91
N SER A 449 18.52 -19.31 -0.55
CA SER A 449 18.93 -18.39 0.50
C SER A 449 18.89 -16.94 0.04
N TRP A 450 19.08 -16.01 0.97
CA TRP A 450 19.23 -14.59 0.63
C TRP A 450 20.47 -14.36 -0.26
N GLY A 451 21.58 -15.05 0.05
CA GLY A 451 22.82 -14.98 -0.72
C GLY A 451 22.67 -15.51 -2.14
N ASP A 452 22.00 -16.65 -2.30
CA ASP A 452 21.71 -17.26 -3.61
C ASP A 452 20.91 -16.30 -4.51
N TRP A 453 19.87 -15.67 -3.95
CA TRP A 453 19.09 -14.66 -4.66
C TRP A 453 19.97 -13.50 -5.11
N PHE A 454 20.76 -12.93 -4.19
CA PHE A 454 21.59 -11.78 -4.48
C PHE A 454 22.66 -12.09 -5.54
N LEU A 455 23.36 -13.22 -5.41
CA LEU A 455 24.40 -13.64 -6.35
C LEU A 455 23.81 -13.99 -7.72
N GLY A 456 22.68 -14.69 -7.78
CA GLY A 456 21.98 -14.99 -9.03
C GLY A 456 21.45 -13.73 -9.74
N MET A 457 21.10 -12.68 -8.99
CA MET A 457 20.68 -11.39 -9.56
C MET A 457 21.83 -10.45 -9.89
N LEU A 458 23.06 -10.73 -9.44
CA LEU A 458 24.14 -9.74 -9.38
C LEU A 458 24.47 -9.08 -10.75
N PRO A 459 24.69 -9.81 -11.86
CA PRO A 459 25.02 -9.19 -13.15
C PRO A 459 23.88 -8.32 -13.69
N LEU A 460 22.64 -8.83 -13.61
CA LEU A 460 21.46 -8.07 -14.02
C LEU A 460 21.30 -6.81 -13.16
N SER A 461 21.57 -6.92 -11.86
CA SER A 461 21.47 -5.82 -10.90
C SER A 461 22.47 -4.71 -11.23
N ILE A 462 23.75 -5.05 -11.41
CA ILE A 462 24.79 -4.08 -11.77
C ILE A 462 24.43 -3.40 -13.10
N LEU A 463 24.03 -4.19 -14.10
CA LEU A 463 23.66 -3.68 -15.41
C LEU A 463 22.48 -2.71 -15.30
N LEU A 464 21.38 -3.10 -14.66
CA LEU A 464 20.18 -2.26 -14.57
C LEU A 464 20.39 -1.01 -13.72
N VAL A 465 21.09 -1.11 -12.58
CA VAL A 465 21.41 0.04 -11.71
C VAL A 465 22.20 1.11 -12.48
N LEU A 466 23.13 0.68 -13.34
CA LEU A 466 23.93 1.59 -14.15
C LEU A 466 23.20 2.07 -15.41
N LEU A 467 22.50 1.18 -16.10
CA LEU A 467 21.86 1.45 -17.38
C LEU A 467 20.58 2.28 -17.24
N VAL A 468 19.73 1.99 -16.26
CA VAL A 468 18.37 2.57 -16.17
C VAL A 468 18.37 4.09 -16.03
N PRO A 469 19.17 4.72 -15.14
CA PRO A 469 19.20 6.18 -15.05
C PRO A 469 19.62 6.88 -16.34
N TRP A 470 20.61 6.30 -17.05
CA TRP A 470 21.07 6.78 -18.35
C TRP A 470 20.02 6.56 -19.43
N LEU A 471 19.42 5.37 -19.50
CA LEU A 471 18.41 5.03 -20.48
C LEU A 471 17.17 5.90 -20.32
N ALA A 472 16.71 6.14 -19.09
CA ALA A 472 15.62 7.08 -18.81
C ALA A 472 15.96 8.50 -19.23
N TYR A 473 17.22 8.91 -19.10
CA TYR A 473 17.68 10.23 -19.51
C TYR A 473 17.72 10.40 -21.04
N VAL A 474 17.94 9.31 -21.78
CA VAL A 474 17.94 9.30 -23.25
C VAL A 474 16.51 9.18 -23.80
N LEU A 475 15.71 8.25 -23.27
CA LEU A 475 14.35 7.96 -23.74
C LEU A 475 13.29 8.95 -23.24
N TYR A 476 13.57 9.60 -22.11
CA TYR A 476 12.66 10.56 -21.49
C TYR A 476 13.41 11.79 -20.97
N PRO A 477 14.13 12.50 -21.87
CA PRO A 477 15.10 13.52 -21.48
C PRO A 477 14.44 14.67 -20.72
N PRO A 478 14.98 15.09 -19.56
CA PRO A 478 14.56 16.32 -18.91
C PRO A 478 15.02 17.53 -19.73
N VAL A 479 14.25 18.62 -19.77
CA VAL A 479 14.69 19.87 -20.44
C VAL A 479 15.82 20.52 -19.63
N LEU A 480 15.70 20.57 -18.31
CA LEU A 480 16.76 21.05 -17.43
C LEU A 480 17.82 19.95 -17.24
N LYS A 481 19.06 20.25 -17.61
CA LYS A 481 20.18 19.29 -17.48
C LYS A 481 21.07 19.52 -16.25
N SER A 482 21.06 20.73 -15.70
CA SER A 482 21.91 21.11 -14.56
C SER A 482 21.30 22.25 -13.75
N GLY A 483 21.66 22.32 -12.48
CA GLY A 483 21.37 23.45 -11.61
C GLY A 483 21.70 23.16 -10.15
N ASP A 484 21.76 24.22 -9.33
CA ASP A 484 22.23 24.11 -7.93
C ASP A 484 21.13 24.20 -6.87
N GLN A 485 19.88 24.43 -7.27
CA GLN A 485 18.77 24.57 -6.32
C GLN A 485 18.47 23.27 -5.56
N VAL A 486 18.55 22.12 -6.24
CA VAL A 486 18.34 20.81 -5.61
C VAL A 486 19.41 20.50 -4.54
N PRO A 487 20.72 20.64 -4.83
CA PRO A 487 21.76 20.50 -3.81
C PRO A 487 21.59 21.46 -2.62
N ARG A 488 21.25 22.73 -2.88
CA ARG A 488 21.03 23.73 -1.81
C ARG A 488 19.83 23.37 -0.93
N TRP A 489 18.72 22.97 -1.54
CA TRP A 489 17.54 22.50 -0.80
C TRP A 489 17.87 21.28 0.07
N ALA A 490 18.58 20.30 -0.49
CA ALA A 490 18.98 19.10 0.26
C ALA A 490 19.91 19.44 1.42
N GLU A 491 20.80 20.44 1.26
CA GLU A 491 21.62 20.95 2.35
C GLU A 491 20.79 21.58 3.46
N THR A 492 19.81 22.43 3.13
CA THR A 492 18.90 23.03 4.12
C THR A 492 18.12 21.97 4.89
N GLU A 493 17.61 20.94 4.20
CA GLU A 493 16.92 19.82 4.84
C GLU A 493 17.85 19.01 5.76
N LEU A 494 19.10 18.76 5.35
CA LEU A 494 20.09 18.06 6.18
C LEU A 494 20.49 18.87 7.42
N GLN A 495 20.65 20.18 7.27
CA GLN A 495 20.93 21.09 8.39
C GLN A 495 19.76 21.10 9.38
N ALA A 496 18.51 21.16 8.89
CA ALA A 496 17.31 21.07 9.73
C ALA A 496 17.20 19.72 10.48
N MET A 497 17.72 18.63 9.90
CA MET A 497 17.81 17.32 10.56
C MET A 497 18.91 17.22 11.62
N GLY A 498 19.83 18.20 11.71
CA GLY A 498 20.95 18.19 12.65
C GLY A 498 21.97 17.06 12.42
N PRO A 499 22.94 16.87 13.32
CA PRO A 499 23.96 15.83 13.21
C PRO A 499 23.41 14.41 13.42
N LEU A 500 24.16 13.39 12.96
CA LEU A 500 23.84 11.97 13.16
C LEU A 500 23.63 11.64 14.65
N CYS A 501 22.39 11.38 15.03
CA CYS A 501 22.05 11.07 16.41
C CYS A 501 22.41 9.61 16.77
N SER A 502 22.54 9.31 18.07
CA SER A 502 22.90 7.95 18.54
C SER A 502 21.90 6.87 18.15
N ARG A 503 20.64 7.21 17.86
CA ARG A 503 19.64 6.24 17.36
C ARG A 503 19.92 5.86 15.90
N GLU A 504 20.25 6.84 15.06
CA GLU A 504 20.64 6.61 13.66
C GLU A 504 21.91 5.75 13.55
N LYS A 505 22.94 6.05 14.36
CA LYS A 505 24.19 5.26 14.37
C LYS A 505 23.97 3.81 14.77
N ARG A 506 23.16 3.56 15.81
CA ARG A 506 22.83 2.21 16.26
C ARG A 506 22.01 1.45 15.22
N MET A 507 21.05 2.11 14.57
CA MET A 507 20.28 1.50 13.47
C MET A 507 21.19 1.13 12.29
N LEU A 508 22.10 2.03 11.90
CA LEU A 508 23.08 1.77 10.84
C LEU A 508 23.96 0.55 11.18
N GLY A 509 24.46 0.46 12.41
CA GLY A 509 25.28 -0.68 12.85
C GLY A 509 24.52 -2.00 12.79
N LEU A 510 23.27 -2.05 13.28
CA LEU A 510 22.44 -3.24 13.20
C LEU A 510 22.12 -3.65 11.76
N MET A 511 21.90 -2.68 10.88
CA MET A 511 21.63 -2.91 9.46
C MET A 511 22.85 -3.52 8.75
N VAL A 512 24.03 -2.94 8.94
CA VAL A 512 25.27 -3.46 8.36
C VAL A 512 25.57 -4.86 8.89
N GLY A 513 25.39 -5.08 10.20
CA GLY A 513 25.56 -6.40 10.80
C GLY A 513 24.60 -7.46 10.22
N ALA A 514 23.32 -7.10 10.04
CA ALA A 514 22.33 -8.00 9.43
C ALA A 514 22.73 -8.39 7.99
N LEU A 515 23.17 -7.41 7.19
CA LEU A 515 23.59 -7.65 5.80
C LEU A 515 24.83 -8.54 5.72
N VAL A 516 25.82 -8.30 6.57
CA VAL A 516 27.01 -9.16 6.65
C VAL A 516 26.62 -10.60 6.99
N LEU A 517 25.73 -10.79 7.98
CA LEU A 517 25.24 -12.12 8.34
C LEU A 517 24.40 -12.77 7.23
N TRP A 518 23.58 -12.03 6.49
CA TRP A 518 22.82 -12.59 5.37
C TRP A 518 23.70 -12.95 4.17
N ILE A 519 24.80 -12.24 3.94
CA ILE A 519 25.73 -12.51 2.83
C ILE A 519 26.67 -13.67 3.18
N PHE A 520 27.25 -13.67 4.39
CA PHE A 520 28.36 -14.57 4.76
C PHE A 520 28.01 -15.58 5.85
N GLY A 521 26.87 -15.43 6.52
CA GLY A 521 26.50 -16.21 7.70
C GLY A 521 25.56 -17.39 7.44
N GLY A 522 25.24 -17.70 6.17
CA GLY A 522 24.23 -18.69 5.81
C GLY A 522 24.45 -20.09 6.40
N ASP A 523 25.71 -20.51 6.55
CA ASP A 523 26.06 -21.82 7.14
C ASP A 523 25.94 -21.86 8.67
N TYR A 524 25.91 -20.69 9.32
CA TYR A 524 25.96 -20.56 10.78
C TYR A 524 24.63 -20.11 11.37
N ILE A 525 23.83 -19.33 10.64
CA ILE A 525 22.59 -18.74 11.14
C ILE A 525 21.55 -18.56 10.03
N ASP A 526 20.33 -19.04 10.27
CA ASP A 526 19.21 -18.84 9.35
C ASP A 526 18.86 -17.34 9.22
N ALA A 527 18.53 -16.91 8.01
CA ALA A 527 18.24 -15.50 7.73
C ALA A 527 17.10 -14.93 8.59
N ALA A 528 16.06 -15.71 8.89
CA ALA A 528 14.97 -15.30 9.76
C ALA A 528 15.43 -15.14 11.21
N MET A 529 16.37 -15.98 11.67
CA MET A 529 16.98 -15.87 13.00
C MET A 529 17.82 -14.60 13.14
N VAL A 530 18.57 -14.22 12.09
CA VAL A 530 19.25 -12.92 12.02
C VAL A 530 18.22 -11.79 12.18
N GLY A 531 17.14 -11.84 11.39
CA GLY A 531 16.08 -10.84 11.46
C GLY A 531 15.45 -10.72 12.85
N TYR A 532 15.06 -11.85 13.44
CA TYR A 532 14.49 -11.92 14.78
C TYR A 532 15.43 -11.32 15.84
N SER A 533 16.71 -11.70 15.81
CA SER A 533 17.73 -11.21 16.73
C SER A 533 17.92 -9.69 16.63
N VAL A 534 17.91 -9.14 15.41
CA VAL A 534 18.05 -7.71 15.21
C VAL A 534 16.82 -6.96 15.73
N VAL A 535 15.61 -7.45 15.51
CA VAL A 535 14.40 -6.83 16.09
C VAL A 535 14.46 -6.80 17.62
N ALA A 536 14.92 -7.89 18.25
CA ALA A 536 15.13 -7.93 19.69
C ALA A 536 16.14 -6.86 20.14
N LEU A 537 17.28 -6.74 19.44
CA LEU A 537 18.27 -5.70 19.71
C LEU A 537 17.73 -4.28 19.50
N MET A 538 16.89 -4.06 18.49
CA MET A 538 16.26 -2.76 18.23
C MET A 538 15.34 -2.33 19.40
N LEU A 539 14.64 -3.28 20.02
CA LEU A 539 13.84 -3.03 21.23
C LEU A 539 14.74 -2.72 22.44
N LEU A 540 15.76 -3.55 22.68
CA LEU A 540 16.69 -3.39 23.81
C LEU A 540 17.46 -2.06 23.73
N LEU A 541 17.87 -1.66 22.52
CA LEU A 541 18.55 -0.39 22.27
C LEU A 541 17.58 0.81 22.20
N ARG A 542 16.27 0.59 22.36
CA ARG A 542 15.21 1.62 22.30
C ARG A 542 15.23 2.41 20.98
N ILE A 543 15.47 1.71 19.87
CA ILE A 543 15.31 2.25 18.51
C ILE A 543 13.83 2.26 18.16
N ILE A 544 13.15 1.14 18.44
CA ILE A 544 11.69 1.01 18.37
C ILE A 544 11.16 0.58 19.75
N SER A 545 9.87 0.80 19.98
CA SER A 545 9.15 0.37 21.19
C SER A 545 8.27 -0.84 20.92
N TRP A 546 7.80 -1.52 21.96
CA TRP A 546 6.85 -2.62 21.81
C TRP A 546 5.53 -2.18 21.16
N ASP A 547 5.06 -0.97 21.50
CA ASP A 547 3.87 -0.39 20.88
C ASP A 547 4.04 -0.22 19.36
N ASP A 548 5.26 0.04 18.88
CA ASP A 548 5.54 0.11 17.44
C ASP A 548 5.32 -1.23 16.74
N ILE A 549 5.66 -2.33 17.40
CA ILE A 549 5.42 -3.67 16.86
C ILE A 549 3.92 -3.97 16.84
N VAL A 550 3.22 -3.73 17.95
CA VAL A 550 1.80 -4.04 18.09
C VAL A 550 0.93 -3.13 17.20
N SER A 551 1.32 -1.87 17.02
CA SER A 551 0.59 -0.90 16.19
C SER A 551 0.91 -1.00 14.70
N ASN A 552 1.93 -1.78 14.29
CA ASN A 552 2.27 -1.99 12.88
C ASN A 552 1.27 -2.93 12.19
N LYS A 553 0.07 -2.41 11.91
CA LYS A 553 -1.03 -3.11 11.26
C LYS A 553 -0.63 -3.71 9.90
N ALA A 554 0.27 -3.04 9.18
CA ALA A 554 0.74 -3.51 7.88
C ALA A 554 1.55 -4.82 8.03
N ALA A 555 2.50 -4.86 8.96
CA ALA A 555 3.27 -6.06 9.26
C ALA A 555 2.37 -7.23 9.67
N TRP A 556 1.43 -7.00 10.58
CA TRP A 556 0.48 -8.04 11.02
C TRP A 556 -0.42 -8.53 9.89
N ASN A 557 -0.96 -7.62 9.08
CA ASN A 557 -1.81 -8.00 7.95
C ASN A 557 -1.04 -8.86 6.94
N VAL A 558 0.19 -8.47 6.59
CA VAL A 558 1.05 -9.24 5.68
C VAL A 558 1.45 -10.59 6.29
N PHE A 559 1.81 -10.62 7.57
CA PHE A 559 2.15 -11.84 8.30
C PHE A 559 1.01 -12.87 8.26
N PHE A 560 -0.19 -12.49 8.70
CA PHE A 560 -1.35 -13.39 8.70
C PHE A 560 -1.74 -13.83 7.29
N TRP A 561 -1.66 -12.91 6.34
CA TRP A 561 -2.03 -13.21 4.97
C TRP A 561 -1.07 -14.18 4.30
N LEU A 562 0.24 -13.93 4.35
CA LEU A 562 1.25 -14.78 3.71
C LEU A 562 1.37 -16.13 4.42
N ALA A 563 1.29 -16.17 5.75
CA ALA A 563 1.22 -17.43 6.49
C ALA A 563 0.03 -18.27 6.01
N SER A 564 -1.13 -17.64 5.84
CA SER A 564 -2.33 -18.36 5.37
C SER A 564 -2.17 -18.90 3.95
N LEU A 565 -1.56 -18.13 3.04
CA LEU A 565 -1.30 -18.57 1.68
C LEU A 565 -0.30 -19.73 1.60
N ILE A 566 0.75 -19.70 2.43
CA ILE A 566 1.71 -20.82 2.51
C ILE A 566 1.01 -22.07 3.06
N THR A 567 0.13 -21.95 4.05
CA THR A 567 -0.70 -23.06 4.53
C THR A 567 -1.55 -23.64 3.40
N LEU A 568 -2.23 -22.79 2.62
CA LEU A 568 -3.07 -23.22 1.48
C LEU A 568 -2.24 -23.89 0.38
N ALA A 569 -1.08 -23.35 0.04
CA ALA A 569 -0.19 -23.99 -0.93
C ALA A 569 0.34 -25.34 -0.42
N THR A 570 0.66 -25.43 0.87
CA THR A 570 1.09 -26.69 1.50
C THR A 570 -0.04 -27.72 1.46
N GLY A 571 -1.30 -27.34 1.66
CA GLY A 571 -2.42 -28.26 1.51
C GLY A 571 -2.67 -28.70 0.07
N LEU A 572 -2.48 -27.79 -0.90
CA LEU A 572 -2.56 -28.13 -2.33
C LEU A 572 -1.48 -29.15 -2.73
N ASN A 573 -0.29 -29.06 -2.12
CA ASN A 573 0.76 -30.06 -2.30
C ASN A 573 0.41 -31.39 -1.61
N ASN A 574 -0.02 -31.35 -0.35
CA ASN A 574 -0.34 -32.53 0.46
C ASN A 574 -1.47 -33.39 -0.13
N THR A 575 -2.42 -32.76 -0.83
CA THR A 575 -3.54 -33.44 -1.50
C THR A 575 -3.15 -34.06 -2.85
N GLY A 576 -1.92 -33.85 -3.32
CA GLY A 576 -1.44 -34.41 -4.59
C GLY A 576 -1.79 -33.60 -5.85
N PHE A 577 -2.48 -32.46 -5.72
CA PHE A 577 -2.88 -31.64 -6.87
C PHE A 577 -1.68 -31.15 -7.68
N ILE A 578 -0.62 -30.67 -7.01
CA ILE A 578 0.58 -30.15 -7.66
C ILE A 578 1.24 -31.23 -8.54
N SER A 579 1.32 -32.48 -8.03
CA SER A 579 1.87 -33.60 -8.79
C SER A 579 1.01 -33.95 -10.00
N TRP A 580 -0.31 -33.98 -9.86
CA TRP A 580 -1.24 -34.24 -10.95
C TRP A 580 -1.17 -33.16 -12.04
N PHE A 581 -1.24 -31.88 -11.65
CA PHE A 581 -1.19 -30.76 -12.58
C PHE A 581 0.13 -30.72 -13.33
N GLY A 582 1.24 -31.02 -12.63
CA GLY A 582 2.54 -31.20 -13.25
C GLY A 582 2.50 -32.27 -14.34
N LYS A 583 2.01 -33.48 -14.06
CA LYS A 583 1.91 -34.57 -15.06
C LYS A 583 1.08 -34.18 -16.28
N LEU A 584 -0.02 -33.44 -16.09
CA LEU A 584 -0.86 -32.94 -17.19
C LEU A 584 -0.08 -31.98 -18.12
N LEU A 585 0.68 -31.06 -17.51
CA LEU A 585 1.53 -30.13 -18.25
C LEU A 585 2.68 -30.84 -18.94
N ALA A 586 3.38 -31.76 -18.26
CA ALA A 586 4.47 -32.55 -18.85
C ALA A 586 4.01 -33.32 -20.09
N GLY A 587 2.81 -33.92 -20.06
CA GLY A 587 2.25 -34.59 -21.23
C GLY A 587 2.07 -33.64 -22.43
N SER A 588 1.55 -32.44 -22.18
CA SER A 588 1.30 -31.43 -23.22
C SER A 588 2.58 -30.74 -23.73
N LEU A 589 3.64 -30.75 -22.93
CA LEU A 589 4.90 -30.04 -23.19
C LEU A 589 6.07 -30.97 -23.57
N SER A 590 5.84 -32.29 -23.59
CA SER A 590 6.86 -33.33 -23.84
C SER A 590 7.60 -33.21 -25.18
N GLY A 591 7.03 -32.51 -26.18
CA GLY A 591 7.66 -32.25 -27.48
C GLY A 591 8.58 -31.02 -27.53
N TYR A 592 8.66 -30.22 -26.47
CA TYR A 592 9.44 -28.99 -26.43
C TYR A 592 10.68 -29.11 -25.54
N SER A 593 11.74 -28.36 -25.85
CA SER A 593 12.92 -28.34 -24.99
C SER A 593 12.60 -27.69 -23.63
N PRO A 594 13.16 -28.20 -22.51
CA PRO A 594 12.93 -27.62 -21.18
C PRO A 594 13.26 -26.13 -21.10
N THR A 595 14.31 -25.69 -21.78
CA THR A 595 14.69 -24.28 -21.87
C THR A 595 13.63 -23.43 -22.56
N LEU A 596 13.06 -23.91 -23.67
CA LEU A 596 12.00 -23.19 -24.39
C LEU A 596 10.74 -23.06 -23.53
N VAL A 597 10.35 -24.14 -22.85
CA VAL A 597 9.22 -24.13 -21.92
C VAL A 597 9.46 -23.14 -20.79
N MET A 598 10.65 -23.17 -20.17
CA MET A 598 11.02 -22.25 -19.10
C MET A 598 10.92 -20.79 -19.55
N VAL A 599 11.45 -20.44 -20.73
CA VAL A 599 11.35 -19.08 -21.29
C VAL A 599 9.91 -18.70 -21.58
N ALA A 600 9.12 -19.59 -22.22
CA ALA A 600 7.72 -19.33 -22.51
C ALA A 600 6.91 -19.08 -21.24
N LEU A 601 7.12 -19.88 -20.20
CA LEU A 601 6.51 -19.71 -18.89
C LEU A 601 6.85 -18.36 -18.26
N ILE A 602 8.12 -17.94 -18.29
CA ILE A 602 8.54 -16.62 -17.77
C ILE A 602 7.90 -15.48 -18.56
N VAL A 603 7.86 -15.56 -19.89
CA VAL A 603 7.26 -14.53 -20.75
C VAL A 603 5.76 -14.43 -20.49
N VAL A 604 5.05 -15.55 -20.46
CA VAL A 604 3.60 -15.58 -20.19
C VAL A 604 3.32 -15.02 -18.81
N PHE A 605 4.06 -15.46 -17.78
CA PHE A 605 3.96 -14.91 -16.44
C PHE A 605 4.14 -13.39 -16.48
N TYR A 606 5.27 -12.90 -17.00
CA TYR A 606 5.58 -11.47 -17.10
C TYR A 606 4.47 -10.65 -17.79
N LEU A 607 3.86 -11.16 -18.86
CA LEU A 607 2.77 -10.49 -19.58
C LEU A 607 1.43 -10.54 -18.86
N LEU A 608 1.15 -11.61 -18.09
CA LEU A 608 -0.07 -11.68 -17.27
C LEU A 608 -0.13 -10.56 -16.23
N ARG A 609 0.99 -9.90 -15.95
CA ARG A 609 1.05 -8.74 -15.07
C ARG A 609 0.12 -7.59 -15.46
N TYR A 610 -0.20 -7.41 -16.73
CA TYR A 610 -1.14 -6.39 -17.19
C TYR A 610 -2.53 -6.50 -16.53
N PHE A 611 -2.93 -7.71 -16.15
CA PHE A 611 -4.23 -8.02 -15.58
C PHE A 611 -4.30 -7.92 -14.05
N PHE A 612 -3.18 -7.60 -13.38
CA PHE A 612 -3.10 -7.58 -11.92
C PHE A 612 -2.66 -6.23 -11.37
N ALA A 613 -3.47 -5.67 -10.47
CA ALA A 613 -3.16 -4.43 -9.74
C ALA A 613 -2.38 -4.63 -8.43
N SER A 614 -2.01 -5.87 -8.11
CA SER A 614 -1.25 -6.18 -6.91
C SER A 614 -0.18 -7.20 -7.24
N ALA A 615 1.08 -6.86 -6.98
CA ALA A 615 2.22 -7.78 -7.09
C ALA A 615 1.98 -9.04 -6.28
N THR A 616 1.42 -8.87 -5.10
CA THR A 616 1.29 -9.98 -4.18
C THR A 616 0.05 -10.84 -4.49
N ALA A 617 -1.06 -10.27 -4.96
CA ALA A 617 -2.20 -11.06 -5.48
C ALA A 617 -1.79 -11.87 -6.72
N TYR A 618 -1.01 -11.24 -7.62
CA TYR A 618 -0.43 -11.87 -8.80
C TYR A 618 0.45 -13.09 -8.44
N THR A 619 1.40 -12.93 -7.52
CA THR A 619 2.24 -14.04 -7.05
C THR A 619 1.42 -15.13 -6.36
N SER A 620 0.45 -14.76 -5.53
CA SER A 620 -0.41 -15.75 -4.85
C SER A 620 -1.21 -16.61 -5.82
N ALA A 621 -1.70 -16.01 -6.90
CA ALA A 621 -2.53 -16.70 -7.89
C ALA A 621 -1.69 -17.59 -8.82
N LEU A 622 -0.56 -17.09 -9.31
CA LEU A 622 0.13 -17.71 -10.44
C LEU A 622 1.41 -18.44 -10.06
N ALA A 623 2.13 -18.04 -9.01
CA ALA A 623 3.40 -18.68 -8.66
C ALA A 623 3.28 -20.19 -8.34
N PRO A 624 2.24 -20.68 -7.62
CA PRO A 624 2.06 -22.11 -7.43
C PRO A 624 1.95 -22.88 -8.75
N MET A 625 1.27 -22.31 -9.74
CA MET A 625 1.12 -22.92 -11.07
C MET A 625 2.46 -22.92 -11.82
N MET A 626 3.24 -21.84 -11.73
CA MET A 626 4.58 -21.80 -12.32
C MET A 626 5.49 -22.88 -11.71
N ILE A 627 5.50 -22.99 -10.37
CA ILE A 627 6.31 -23.99 -9.65
C ILE A 627 5.87 -25.41 -10.03
N ALA A 628 4.57 -25.67 -10.10
CA ALA A 628 4.04 -26.97 -10.50
C ALA A 628 4.44 -27.33 -11.95
N ALA A 629 4.41 -26.35 -12.87
CA ALA A 629 4.87 -26.54 -14.25
C ALA A 629 6.36 -26.86 -14.32
N ALA A 630 7.20 -26.20 -13.52
CA ALA A 630 8.63 -26.50 -13.46
C ALA A 630 8.92 -27.87 -12.85
N LEU A 631 8.24 -28.23 -11.75
CA LEU A 631 8.38 -29.56 -11.11
C LEU A 631 7.96 -30.72 -12.02
N ALA A 632 7.12 -30.45 -13.01
CA ALA A 632 6.69 -31.43 -14.01
C ALA A 632 7.82 -31.87 -14.95
N MET A 633 8.83 -31.02 -15.14
CA MET A 633 9.95 -31.23 -16.05
C MET A 633 11.22 -31.18 -15.21
N PRO A 634 11.71 -32.33 -14.70
CA PRO A 634 12.86 -32.38 -13.79
C PRO A 634 14.13 -31.70 -14.34
N GLU A 635 14.23 -31.53 -15.65
CA GLU A 635 15.30 -30.84 -16.35
C GLU A 635 15.28 -29.32 -16.17
N ILE A 636 14.15 -28.73 -15.73
CA ILE A 636 14.05 -27.31 -15.38
C ILE A 636 14.63 -27.13 -13.96
N PRO A 637 15.75 -26.41 -13.80
CA PRO A 637 16.34 -26.21 -12.48
C PRO A 637 15.45 -25.26 -11.66
N LEU A 638 14.70 -25.83 -10.70
CA LEU A 638 13.68 -25.10 -9.96
C LEU A 638 14.20 -23.83 -9.25
N PRO A 639 15.38 -23.83 -8.59
CA PRO A 639 15.91 -22.61 -7.97
C PRO A 639 16.15 -21.48 -8.97
N VAL A 640 16.72 -21.80 -10.14
CA VAL A 640 16.95 -20.84 -11.24
C VAL A 640 15.61 -20.30 -11.75
N PHE A 641 14.66 -21.18 -12.03
CA PHE A 641 13.36 -20.78 -12.54
C PHE A 641 12.60 -19.90 -11.54
N CYS A 642 12.59 -20.27 -10.25
CA CYS A 642 11.98 -19.46 -9.21
C CYS A 642 12.68 -18.10 -9.04
N LEU A 643 14.00 -18.02 -9.20
CA LEU A 643 14.69 -16.73 -9.21
C LEU A 643 14.24 -15.86 -10.40
N MET A 644 14.09 -16.46 -11.59
CA MET A 644 13.56 -15.76 -12.76
C MET A 644 12.11 -15.28 -12.55
N VAL A 645 11.24 -16.12 -11.97
CA VAL A 645 9.86 -15.73 -11.61
C VAL A 645 9.88 -14.58 -10.60
N GLY A 646 10.77 -14.64 -9.61
CA GLY A 646 10.99 -13.58 -8.62
C GLY A 646 11.35 -12.25 -9.25
N ALA A 647 12.37 -12.25 -10.10
CA ALA A 647 12.80 -11.08 -10.85
C ALA A 647 11.69 -10.54 -11.78
N ALA A 648 10.92 -11.43 -12.41
CA ALA A 648 9.77 -11.06 -13.24
C ALA A 648 8.69 -10.30 -12.45
N ILE A 649 8.45 -10.64 -11.17
CA ILE A 649 7.49 -9.93 -10.32
C ILE A 649 7.96 -8.48 -10.08
N GLY A 650 9.22 -8.29 -9.68
CA GLY A 650 9.78 -6.97 -9.40
C GLY A 650 9.87 -6.11 -10.66
N LEU A 651 10.55 -6.61 -11.69
CA LEU A 651 10.76 -5.89 -12.94
C LEU A 651 9.47 -5.65 -13.72
N GLY A 652 8.55 -6.64 -13.73
CA GLY A 652 7.25 -6.51 -14.41
C GLY A 652 6.32 -5.48 -13.77
N SER A 653 6.62 -5.01 -12.56
CA SER A 653 5.82 -3.98 -11.89
C SER A 653 5.91 -2.60 -12.54
N ILE A 654 6.80 -2.41 -13.53
CA ILE A 654 6.89 -1.16 -14.32
C ILE A 654 5.84 -1.09 -15.46
N LEU A 655 5.23 -2.21 -15.83
CA LEU A 655 4.40 -2.31 -17.04
C LEU A 655 3.14 -1.44 -17.02
N THR A 656 2.53 -1.27 -15.84
CA THR A 656 1.24 -0.57 -15.70
C THR A 656 1.26 0.38 -14.49
N PRO A 657 0.48 1.48 -14.53
CA PRO A 657 0.44 2.47 -13.45
C PRO A 657 -0.22 1.97 -12.16
N TYR A 658 -0.66 0.71 -12.13
CA TYR A 658 -1.33 0.09 -11.01
C TYR A 658 -0.68 -1.23 -10.57
N ALA A 659 0.38 -1.71 -11.23
CA ALA A 659 0.93 -3.04 -10.95
C ALA A 659 1.43 -3.19 -9.50
N THR A 660 2.03 -2.15 -8.93
CA THR A 660 2.56 -2.15 -7.56
C THR A 660 2.10 -0.93 -6.77
N GLY A 661 2.16 -1.02 -5.43
CA GLY A 661 1.66 0.02 -4.51
C GLY A 661 2.21 1.42 -4.76
N PRO A 662 3.51 1.61 -5.08
CA PRO A 662 4.04 2.91 -5.50
C PRO A 662 3.45 3.44 -6.81
N SER A 663 3.14 2.58 -7.79
CA SER A 663 2.81 3.02 -9.16
C SER A 663 1.70 4.07 -9.21
N PRO A 664 0.55 3.91 -8.51
CA PRO A 664 -0.50 4.93 -8.52
C PRO A 664 -0.09 6.27 -7.90
N ILE A 665 0.87 6.28 -6.97
CA ILE A 665 1.35 7.50 -6.30
C ILE A 665 2.23 8.31 -7.25
N TYR A 666 3.14 7.62 -7.94
CA TYR A 666 3.99 8.23 -8.98
C TYR A 666 3.19 8.67 -10.19
N TYR A 667 2.29 7.82 -10.67
CA TYR A 667 1.38 8.12 -11.78
C TYR A 667 0.43 9.29 -11.43
N GLY A 668 -0.17 9.26 -10.24
CA GLY A 668 -1.09 10.29 -9.73
C GLY A 668 -0.41 11.61 -9.32
N SER A 669 0.90 11.72 -9.46
CA SER A 669 1.66 12.95 -9.16
C SER A 669 1.36 14.11 -10.14
N GLY A 670 0.81 13.79 -11.31
CA GLY A 670 0.56 14.74 -12.40
C GLY A 670 1.79 15.02 -13.29
N TYR A 671 2.96 14.46 -12.98
CA TYR A 671 4.17 14.63 -13.81
C TYR A 671 4.33 13.54 -14.89
N LEU A 672 3.56 12.46 -14.82
CA LEU A 672 3.63 11.32 -15.74
C LEU A 672 2.31 11.23 -16.53
N PRO A 673 2.25 11.81 -17.74
CA PRO A 673 1.10 11.61 -18.62
C PRO A 673 0.84 10.13 -18.88
N THR A 674 -0.44 9.75 -19.00
CA THR A 674 -0.86 8.35 -19.20
C THR A 674 -0.17 7.71 -20.41
N ALA A 675 -0.17 8.40 -21.56
CA ALA A 675 0.47 7.91 -22.77
C ALA A 675 1.97 7.63 -22.57
N ASP A 676 2.67 8.51 -21.84
CA ASP A 676 4.09 8.32 -21.54
C ASP A 676 4.33 7.16 -20.58
N TYR A 677 3.49 6.99 -19.56
CA TYR A 677 3.64 5.86 -18.63
C TYR A 677 3.52 4.53 -19.37
N TRP A 678 2.49 4.35 -20.21
CA TRP A 678 2.32 3.11 -20.97
C TRP A 678 3.43 2.88 -21.99
N ARG A 679 3.85 3.94 -22.69
CA ARG A 679 4.96 3.86 -23.66
C ARG A 679 6.27 3.48 -22.97
N LEU A 680 6.64 4.18 -21.91
CA LEU A 680 7.87 3.91 -21.16
C LEU A 680 7.78 2.55 -20.45
N GLY A 681 6.63 2.21 -19.87
CA GLY A 681 6.38 0.91 -19.24
C GLY A 681 6.59 -0.25 -20.21
N ALA A 682 6.09 -0.14 -21.45
CA ALA A 682 6.33 -1.13 -22.49
C ALA A 682 7.81 -1.22 -22.90
N ILE A 683 8.49 -0.08 -23.09
CA ILE A 683 9.91 -0.05 -23.50
C ILE A 683 10.81 -0.64 -22.41
N PHE A 684 10.71 -0.13 -21.17
CA PHE A 684 11.51 -0.62 -20.06
C PHE A 684 11.13 -2.06 -19.69
N GLY A 685 9.86 -2.41 -19.72
CA GLY A 685 9.39 -3.77 -19.47
C GLY A 685 9.96 -4.79 -20.46
N LEU A 686 10.00 -4.45 -21.76
CA LEU A 686 10.62 -5.32 -22.77
C LEU A 686 12.13 -5.47 -22.53
N ILE A 687 12.83 -4.37 -22.26
CA ILE A 687 14.28 -4.40 -21.96
C ILE A 687 14.55 -5.29 -20.73
N PHE A 688 13.76 -5.11 -19.67
CA PHE A 688 13.90 -5.89 -18.45
C PHE A 688 13.62 -7.38 -18.68
N LEU A 689 12.59 -7.72 -19.44
CA LEU A 689 12.27 -9.09 -19.79
C LEU A 689 13.40 -9.77 -20.59
N VAL A 690 13.94 -9.08 -21.60
CA VAL A 690 15.05 -9.62 -22.41
C VAL A 690 16.29 -9.84 -21.56
N LEU A 691 16.68 -8.85 -20.75
CA LEU A 691 17.85 -8.96 -19.87
C LEU A 691 17.66 -10.02 -18.79
N LEU A 692 16.43 -10.18 -18.28
CA LEU A 692 16.08 -11.25 -17.35
C LEU A 692 16.25 -12.63 -17.99
N VAL A 693 15.71 -12.83 -19.19
CA VAL A 693 15.84 -14.12 -19.89
C VAL A 693 17.31 -14.44 -20.17
N ILE A 694 18.09 -13.48 -20.66
CA ILE A 694 19.53 -13.66 -20.92
C ILE A 694 20.26 -14.03 -19.62
N THR A 695 20.02 -13.29 -18.53
CA THR A 695 20.68 -13.56 -17.24
C THR A 695 20.26 -14.90 -16.65
N GLY A 696 18.97 -15.23 -16.73
CA GLY A 696 18.41 -16.48 -16.21
C GLY A 696 18.90 -17.71 -16.95
N LEU A 697 19.25 -17.58 -18.24
CA LEU A 697 19.81 -18.68 -19.03
C LEU A 697 21.33 -18.82 -18.91
N LEU A 698 22.06 -17.70 -18.82
CA LEU A 698 23.53 -17.72 -18.90
C LEU A 698 24.23 -17.65 -17.54
N TRP A 699 23.65 -16.99 -16.56
CA TRP A 699 24.32 -16.70 -15.27
C TRP A 699 23.71 -17.44 -14.10
N MET A 700 22.39 -17.37 -13.93
CA MET A 700 21.73 -17.99 -12.77
C MET A 700 22.05 -19.49 -12.61
N PRO A 701 22.14 -20.31 -13.69
CA PRO A 701 22.55 -21.70 -13.57
C PRO A 701 23.99 -21.88 -13.07
N VAL A 702 24.91 -20.99 -13.43
CA VAL A 702 26.35 -21.09 -13.07
C VAL A 702 26.57 -20.91 -11.58
N VAL A 703 25.69 -20.17 -10.91
CA VAL A 703 25.81 -19.83 -9.48
C VAL A 703 24.96 -20.73 -8.60
N LEU A 704 23.86 -21.26 -9.14
CA LEU A 704 22.85 -22.00 -8.37
C LEU A 704 22.88 -23.52 -8.59
N LEU A 705 23.61 -24.01 -9.58
CA LEU A 705 23.81 -25.43 -9.89
C LEU A 705 25.31 -25.73 -9.85
#